data_AF-A0A0U1LPE4-F1
#
_entry.id   AF-A0A0U1LPE4-F1
#
_cell.length_a   1.000
_cell.length_b   1.000
_cell.length_c   1.000
_cell.angle_alpha   90.00
_cell.angle_beta   90.00
_cell.angle_gamma   90.00
#
_symmetry.space_group_name_H-M   'P 1'
#
loop_
_entity.id
_entity.type
_entity.pdbx_description
1 polymer ?
#
loop_
_entity_poly.entity_id
_entity_poly.type
_entity_poly.pdbx_seq_one_letter_code
_entity_poly.pdbx_strand_id
1 'polypeptide(L)'
;MLFEKLAEILALAQLQRAVTDVGTTNILTALAVGALVVLVADYAWMLYLHFKMPPGPIPLPIIGNTHLLPENKPWIYFEQLSKKYNASLITFWIGRNPTVWICDAWSASELLDKRAGIYASRPRMVVFGELGTGQHNLVTMYYGDRWRLHRKLTHMGVGLQQVHGYRSLQNDESKLVALGLLEAPRDYVKHFERYAASVVSIIGFGRRIASFADPIITEVIAVMQLAADLNVPGKRFPMLMETFPFLAKFPTQIAPWKHGLGRRGRGHQFFYALAKEAASNPAQQQCYSRKIFDEAPKHNLTEQEIASLSGNLFGAGSDTSSSTLVTFVLACCAFPDVLPRAWEELDRVVGHHRSPTFDDEPNLPYVKAFVKEVLRWRSVAIIGGQPHAPTQDDHYKGWLIPKNTWVQGNVWAIHHHEREFPDPDRFVPERYLKDEDWSRPFPGERGYMTFGWGRRVCSGQGLAEQGTFITIARLLWGFRIEKALDEKGEEIPVDIFDYSNGLNMRPSPFQCRITPRSRDITAAIEREGKQALQDLAQYDGETKYQMSHFNGGIGGIAAAVSLGRRGHHVVVLEAAPKLAEVGAGVQISPNMGRLLDRWQVPFHDKETVLRQIDVRRWQNGQLLSSTNYDSVTDRPSTIHRADLHNALLETALSFENVRLQVNSVVTNVDFNTPEVVLADGSRFRGDVVLAADGIKSTIRPKLLQDESLNVAPTGDAAYRLILSREQMLANELLKELVDQPLVTRWIGPGRHVVGYPIRNHEQYNVVLLHPDRGTVDDQWTIKGSKQDMVNDFVGWEEHVHQIIASVDGDDLMVWKLNLYPPLKTWVRGSVALLGDACHPMLPYVAQGAAQAVEDAGALGAILSSLSTRDEIPQALQIYESSRKQHAEQVQQSGGHNRVVLHLPDGPEQESRDELFRQAMMTQGGSTPDRWTDHNTRASVWGHDAEEAVLTAWEGFRAANL
;
A
#
# COMPACT_ATOMS: atom_id res chain seq x y z
N MET A 1 25.36 51.19 0.69
CA MET A 1 24.16 51.13 1.55
C MET A 1 23.21 52.33 1.42
N LEU A 2 23.53 53.57 1.81
CA LEU A 2 22.55 54.67 1.72
C LEU A 2 22.29 55.14 0.27
N PHE A 3 23.33 55.15 -0.56
CA PHE A 3 23.25 55.52 -1.99
C PHE A 3 22.52 54.49 -2.84
N GLU A 4 22.69 53.19 -2.54
CA GLU A 4 21.94 52.10 -3.20
C GLU A 4 20.45 52.16 -2.87
N LYS A 5 20.10 52.40 -1.60
CA LYS A 5 18.70 52.61 -1.20
C LYS A 5 18.08 53.84 -1.87
N LEU A 6 18.83 54.94 -2.01
CA LEU A 6 18.38 56.13 -2.73
C LEU A 6 18.19 55.88 -4.23
N ALA A 7 19.08 55.10 -4.85
CA ALA A 7 18.96 54.70 -6.26
C ALA A 7 17.74 53.78 -6.49
N GLU A 8 17.46 52.84 -5.58
CA GLU A 8 16.26 51.99 -5.62
C GLU A 8 14.97 52.81 -5.46
N ILE A 9 14.94 53.79 -4.54
CA ILE A 9 13.80 54.68 -4.33
C ILE A 9 13.56 55.57 -5.56
N LEU A 10 14.62 56.10 -6.18
CA LEU A 10 14.54 56.90 -7.40
C LEU A 10 14.06 56.06 -8.59
N ALA A 11 14.53 54.81 -8.73
CA ALA A 11 14.08 53.88 -9.75
C ALA A 11 12.59 53.52 -9.57
N LEU A 12 12.14 53.29 -8.34
CA LEU A 12 10.72 53.08 -8.01
C LEU A 12 9.86 54.31 -8.31
N ALA A 13 10.33 55.51 -7.98
CA ALA A 13 9.62 56.75 -8.26
C ALA A 13 9.53 57.05 -9.77
N GLN A 14 10.58 56.72 -10.54
CA GLN A 14 10.57 56.82 -12.00
C GLN A 14 9.65 55.77 -12.64
N LEU A 15 9.64 54.53 -12.13
CA LEU A 15 8.72 53.48 -12.54
C LEU A 15 7.27 53.89 -12.26
N GLN A 16 7.00 54.48 -11.09
CA GLN A 16 5.68 54.93 -10.69
C GLN A 16 5.17 56.09 -11.57
N ARG A 17 6.05 57.03 -11.98
CA ARG A 17 5.72 58.08 -12.97
C ARG A 17 5.49 57.53 -14.37
N ALA A 18 6.33 56.61 -14.85
CA ALA A 18 6.13 55.97 -16.15
C ALA A 18 4.82 55.15 -16.21
N VAL A 19 4.45 54.49 -15.11
CA VAL A 19 3.19 53.75 -14.96
C VAL A 19 1.98 54.69 -14.94
N THR A 20 2.11 55.89 -14.37
CA THR A 20 1.04 56.90 -14.36
C THR A 20 0.89 57.61 -15.70
N ASP A 21 1.97 57.87 -16.43
CA ASP A 21 1.94 58.52 -17.76
C ASP A 21 1.39 57.61 -18.86
N VAL A 22 1.70 56.31 -18.83
CA VAL A 22 1.19 55.34 -19.80
C VAL A 22 -0.23 54.89 -19.44
N GLY A 23 -0.61 54.95 -18.15
CA GLY A 23 -1.88 54.45 -17.63
C GLY A 23 -1.86 52.94 -17.42
N THR A 24 -2.30 52.50 -16.24
CA THR A 24 -2.32 51.08 -15.83
C THR A 24 -3.04 50.18 -16.83
N THR A 25 -4.12 50.66 -17.45
CA THR A 25 -4.88 49.95 -18.48
C THR A 25 -4.05 49.66 -19.74
N ASN A 26 -3.22 50.61 -20.19
CA ASN A 26 -2.39 50.43 -21.38
C ASN A 26 -1.24 49.45 -21.10
N ILE A 27 -0.69 49.46 -19.88
CA ILE A 27 0.33 48.49 -19.46
C ILE A 27 -0.26 47.08 -19.39
N LEU A 28 -1.43 46.90 -18.77
CA LEU A 28 -2.12 45.61 -18.73
C LEU A 28 -2.49 45.12 -20.14
N THR A 29 -2.92 46.03 -21.02
CA THR A 29 -3.21 45.71 -22.42
C THR A 29 -1.95 45.29 -23.18
N ALA A 30 -0.84 46.01 -23.03
CA ALA A 30 0.43 45.66 -23.65
C ALA A 30 0.96 44.30 -23.16
N LEU A 31 0.83 44.01 -21.86
CA LEU A 31 1.18 42.71 -21.28
C LEU A 31 0.29 41.59 -21.80
N ALA A 32 -1.02 41.82 -21.91
CA ALA A 32 -1.97 40.84 -22.45
C ALA A 32 -1.70 40.56 -23.94
N VAL A 33 -1.46 41.61 -24.74
CA VAL A 33 -1.08 41.48 -26.16
C VAL A 33 0.26 40.76 -26.29
N GLY A 34 1.26 41.10 -25.47
CA GLY A 34 2.54 40.41 -25.44
C GLY A 34 2.40 38.93 -25.11
N ALA A 35 1.61 38.60 -24.09
CA ALA A 35 1.31 37.21 -23.71
C ALA A 35 0.58 36.45 -24.83
N LEU A 36 -0.36 37.10 -25.52
CA LEU A 36 -1.07 36.52 -26.66
C LEU A 36 -0.14 36.26 -27.85
N VAL A 37 0.75 37.21 -28.18
CA VAL A 37 1.74 37.03 -29.25
C VAL A 37 2.68 35.87 -28.95
N VAL A 38 3.17 35.78 -27.71
CA VAL A 38 3.99 34.64 -27.27
C VAL A 38 3.20 33.33 -27.39
N LEU A 39 1.95 33.29 -26.94
CA LEU A 39 1.10 32.10 -27.03
C LEU A 39 0.84 31.67 -28.49
N VAL A 40 0.59 32.62 -29.39
CA VAL A 40 0.35 32.34 -30.82
C VAL A 40 1.61 31.87 -31.51
N ALA A 41 2.75 32.55 -31.31
CA ALA A 41 4.04 32.14 -31.87
C ALA A 41 4.44 30.74 -31.40
N ASP A 42 4.18 30.48 -30.13
CA ASP A 42 4.42 29.20 -29.51
C ASP A 42 3.54 28.07 -30.04
N TYR A 43 2.24 28.32 -30.18
CA TYR A 43 1.31 27.35 -30.77
C TYR A 43 1.62 27.10 -32.25
N ALA A 44 2.02 28.14 -32.99
CA ALA A 44 2.49 27.99 -34.37
C ALA A 44 3.73 27.09 -34.46
N TRP A 45 4.67 27.22 -33.52
CA TRP A 45 5.82 26.32 -33.42
C TRP A 45 5.41 24.88 -33.10
N MET A 46 4.47 24.69 -32.18
CA MET A 46 3.91 23.38 -31.83
C MET A 46 3.26 22.69 -33.06
N LEU A 47 2.47 23.43 -33.84
CA LEU A 47 1.86 22.94 -35.07
C LEU A 47 2.90 22.64 -36.16
N TYR A 48 3.89 23.52 -36.34
CA TYR A 48 5.00 23.28 -37.26
C TYR A 48 5.71 21.96 -36.95
N LEU A 49 6.03 21.70 -35.67
CA LEU A 49 6.62 20.45 -35.25
C LEU A 49 5.66 19.27 -35.47
N HIS A 50 4.38 19.40 -35.11
CA HIS A 50 3.39 18.34 -35.31
C HIS A 50 3.33 17.83 -36.76
N PHE A 51 3.39 18.72 -37.75
CA PHE A 51 3.39 18.33 -39.17
C PHE A 51 4.72 17.74 -39.67
N LYS A 52 5.82 17.92 -38.93
CA LYS A 52 7.12 17.29 -39.22
C LYS A 52 7.31 15.96 -38.51
N MET A 53 6.58 15.72 -37.42
CA MET A 53 6.62 14.50 -36.60
C MET A 53 5.70 13.41 -37.17
N PRO A 54 5.76 12.16 -36.64
CA PRO A 54 4.79 11.13 -36.99
C PRO A 54 3.35 11.60 -36.76
N PRO A 55 2.35 11.07 -37.50
CA PRO A 55 0.97 11.55 -37.43
C PRO A 55 0.34 11.35 -36.05
N GLY A 56 -0.72 12.11 -35.76
CA GLY A 56 -1.47 11.99 -34.52
C GLY A 56 -2.57 13.04 -34.40
N PRO A 57 -3.30 13.09 -33.28
CA PRO A 57 -4.31 14.12 -33.04
C PRO A 57 -3.69 15.54 -33.00
N ILE A 58 -4.36 16.52 -33.60
CA ILE A 58 -3.90 17.92 -33.57
C ILE A 58 -3.91 18.42 -32.12
N PRO A 59 -2.80 18.97 -31.60
CA PRO A 59 -2.74 19.48 -30.23
C PRO A 59 -3.51 20.78 -30.05
N LEU A 60 -4.11 20.96 -28.86
CA LEU A 60 -4.60 22.26 -28.41
C LEU A 60 -3.45 23.10 -27.84
N PRO A 61 -3.54 24.44 -27.88
CA PRO A 61 -2.53 25.29 -27.26
C PRO A 61 -2.41 25.00 -25.75
N ILE A 62 -1.19 25.05 -25.23
CA ILE A 62 -0.83 24.83 -23.80
C ILE A 62 -0.99 23.38 -23.32
N ILE A 63 -2.18 22.81 -23.43
CA ILE A 63 -2.53 21.49 -22.87
C ILE A 63 -2.27 20.31 -23.82
N GLY A 64 -2.01 20.59 -25.10
CA GLY A 64 -1.78 19.55 -26.10
C GLY A 64 -2.98 18.62 -26.27
N ASN A 65 -2.73 17.32 -26.22
CA ASN A 65 -3.73 16.26 -26.30
C ASN A 65 -4.07 15.64 -24.93
N THR A 66 -3.55 16.15 -23.82
CA THR A 66 -3.73 15.54 -22.48
C THR A 66 -5.20 15.23 -22.15
N HIS A 67 -6.14 16.08 -22.58
CA HIS A 67 -7.59 15.90 -22.39
C HIS A 67 -8.18 14.63 -23.06
N LEU A 68 -7.51 14.10 -24.09
CA LEU A 68 -7.93 12.89 -24.82
C LEU A 68 -7.38 11.59 -24.21
N LEU A 69 -6.41 11.66 -23.30
CA LEU A 69 -5.74 10.48 -22.75
C LEU A 69 -6.71 9.67 -21.89
N PRO A 70 -6.98 8.39 -22.14
CA PRO A 70 -7.86 7.60 -21.27
C PRO A 70 -7.30 7.44 -19.85
N GLU A 71 -8.18 7.23 -18.87
CA GLU A 71 -7.76 6.94 -17.48
C GLU A 71 -7.33 5.49 -17.28
N ASN A 72 -8.00 4.57 -17.99
CA ASN A 72 -7.75 3.14 -17.89
C ASN A 72 -7.16 2.61 -19.20
N LYS A 73 -6.09 1.83 -19.10
CA LYS A 73 -5.43 1.11 -20.20
C LYS A 73 -5.14 1.99 -21.45
N PRO A 74 -4.42 3.12 -21.29
CA PRO A 74 -4.17 4.10 -22.37
C PRO A 74 -3.47 3.50 -23.61
N TRP A 75 -2.70 2.41 -23.46
CA TRP A 75 -2.03 1.71 -24.56
C TRP A 75 -3.00 1.15 -25.61
N ILE A 76 -4.23 0.79 -25.23
CA ILE A 76 -5.27 0.34 -26.17
C ILE A 76 -5.70 1.51 -27.07
N TYR A 77 -5.83 2.71 -26.50
CA TYR A 77 -6.15 3.90 -27.27
C TYR A 77 -5.05 4.26 -28.27
N PHE A 78 -3.78 4.12 -27.90
CA PHE A 78 -2.67 4.34 -28.83
C PHE A 78 -2.63 3.32 -29.97
N GLU A 79 -3.02 2.07 -29.71
CA GLU A 79 -3.24 1.07 -30.77
C GLU A 79 -4.37 1.50 -31.72
N GLN A 80 -5.50 1.97 -31.19
CA GLN A 80 -6.61 2.48 -32.00
C GLN A 80 -6.20 3.69 -32.85
N LEU A 81 -5.38 4.60 -32.31
CA LEU A 81 -4.81 5.71 -33.07
C LEU A 81 -3.88 5.21 -34.17
N SER A 82 -3.01 4.24 -33.89
CA SER A 82 -2.12 3.62 -34.88
C SER A 82 -2.92 3.05 -36.07
N LYS A 83 -4.01 2.32 -35.78
CA LYS A 83 -4.94 1.79 -36.78
C LYS A 83 -5.64 2.91 -37.55
N LYS A 84 -6.17 3.93 -36.86
CA LYS A 84 -6.88 5.07 -37.45
C LYS A 84 -6.02 5.88 -38.43
N TYR A 85 -4.77 6.15 -38.07
CA TYR A 85 -3.84 6.92 -38.91
C TYR A 85 -3.07 6.03 -39.90
N ASN A 86 -3.24 4.71 -39.84
CA ASN A 86 -2.47 3.73 -40.60
C ASN A 86 -0.95 3.98 -40.50
N ALA A 87 -0.47 4.17 -39.27
CA ALA A 87 0.91 4.57 -38.99
C ALA A 87 1.50 3.77 -37.82
N SER A 88 2.75 3.36 -37.98
CA SER A 88 3.48 2.62 -36.94
C SER A 88 3.92 3.46 -35.75
N LEU A 89 4.04 4.77 -35.96
CA LEU A 89 4.40 5.75 -34.94
C LEU A 89 3.26 6.77 -34.82
N ILE A 90 2.85 7.04 -33.58
CA ILE A 90 1.84 8.06 -33.28
C ILE A 90 2.44 9.13 -32.39
N THR A 91 2.24 10.39 -32.75
CA THR A 91 2.65 11.53 -31.91
C THR A 91 1.47 12.02 -31.09
N PHE A 92 1.69 12.15 -29.78
CA PHE A 92 0.71 12.62 -28.81
C PHE A 92 1.35 13.67 -27.92
N TRP A 93 0.70 14.82 -27.74
CA TRP A 93 1.25 15.93 -26.97
C TRP A 93 0.72 15.91 -25.54
N ILE A 94 1.64 15.83 -24.58
CA ILE A 94 1.33 15.95 -23.15
C ILE A 94 1.75 17.35 -22.73
N GLY A 95 0.77 18.25 -22.61
CA GLY A 95 1.03 19.69 -22.55
C GLY A 95 1.84 20.13 -23.76
N ARG A 96 3.07 20.58 -23.51
CA ARG A 96 4.01 21.07 -24.54
C ARG A 96 5.00 20.02 -25.03
N ASN A 97 5.01 18.83 -24.43
CA ASN A 97 6.01 17.81 -24.70
C ASN A 97 5.45 16.78 -25.69
N PRO A 98 6.08 16.59 -26.86
CA PRO A 98 5.67 15.54 -27.79
C PRO A 98 6.10 14.16 -27.26
N THR A 99 5.21 13.20 -27.39
CA THR A 99 5.43 11.78 -27.06
C THR A 99 5.13 10.94 -28.29
N VAL A 100 6.13 10.18 -28.75
CA VAL A 100 6.02 9.25 -29.88
C VAL A 100 5.77 7.85 -29.34
N TRP A 101 4.64 7.26 -29.70
CA TRP A 101 4.26 5.88 -29.41
C TRP A 101 4.59 4.97 -30.59
N ILE A 102 5.35 3.91 -30.34
CA ILE A 102 5.71 2.90 -31.35
C ILE A 102 4.78 1.70 -31.19
N CYS A 103 3.99 1.41 -32.23
CA CYS A 103 2.93 0.40 -32.18
C CYS A 103 3.20 -0.86 -33.03
N ASP A 104 4.37 -0.98 -33.65
CA ASP A 104 4.75 -2.17 -34.43
C ASP A 104 6.19 -2.64 -34.15
N ALA A 105 6.42 -3.96 -34.30
CA ALA A 105 7.69 -4.60 -33.95
C ALA A 105 8.89 -4.08 -34.76
N TRP A 106 8.70 -3.79 -36.05
CA TRP A 106 9.81 -3.44 -36.93
C TRP A 106 10.29 -2.03 -36.68
N SER A 107 9.37 -1.07 -36.47
CA SER A 107 9.78 0.28 -36.08
C SER A 107 10.43 0.29 -34.70
N ALA A 108 9.96 -0.54 -33.76
CA ALA A 108 10.58 -0.68 -32.44
C ALA A 108 12.02 -1.19 -32.56
N SER A 109 12.26 -2.24 -33.35
CA SER A 109 13.61 -2.77 -33.58
C SER A 109 14.53 -1.76 -34.28
N GLU A 110 14.05 -1.06 -35.30
CA GLU A 110 14.84 -0.04 -36.01
C GLU A 110 15.28 1.10 -35.08
N LEU A 111 14.36 1.65 -34.29
CA LEU A 111 14.63 2.82 -33.44
C LEU A 111 15.34 2.45 -32.14
N LEU A 112 14.86 1.41 -31.44
CA LEU A 112 15.29 1.13 -30.09
C LEU A 112 16.41 0.09 -30.00
N ASP A 113 16.56 -0.81 -30.99
CA ASP A 113 17.67 -1.76 -31.06
C ASP A 113 18.79 -1.28 -32.00
N LYS A 114 18.49 -1.11 -33.29
CA LYS A 114 19.51 -0.74 -34.30
C LYS A 114 20.06 0.66 -34.08
N ARG A 115 19.19 1.60 -33.66
CA ARG A 115 19.57 2.97 -33.26
C ARG A 115 19.64 3.15 -31.74
N ALA A 116 19.88 2.08 -30.97
CA ALA A 116 20.08 2.17 -29.50
C ALA A 116 21.17 3.17 -29.08
N GLY A 117 22.09 3.49 -30.00
CA GLY A 117 22.97 4.66 -29.99
C GLY A 117 22.32 5.95 -29.47
N ILE A 118 21.22 6.30 -30.13
CA ILE A 118 20.52 7.57 -30.07
C ILE A 118 19.43 7.51 -28.99
N TYR A 119 18.66 6.42 -28.93
CA TYR A 119 17.48 6.28 -28.07
C TYR A 119 17.77 5.70 -26.67
N ALA A 120 18.99 5.87 -26.14
CA ALA A 120 19.36 5.27 -24.84
C ALA A 120 19.04 6.13 -23.61
N SER A 121 18.69 7.41 -23.79
CA SER A 121 18.40 8.30 -22.66
C SER A 121 16.97 8.14 -22.15
N ARG A 122 16.67 8.81 -21.05
CA ARG A 122 15.32 8.98 -20.52
C ARG A 122 14.87 10.41 -20.76
N PRO A 123 13.57 10.65 -21.00
CA PRO A 123 13.08 12.01 -21.04
C PRO A 123 13.02 12.59 -19.63
N ARG A 124 12.86 13.92 -19.54
CA ARG A 124 12.61 14.58 -18.26
C ARG A 124 11.20 14.19 -17.78
N MET A 125 11.13 13.48 -16.66
CA MET A 125 9.89 13.05 -16.01
C MET A 125 9.80 13.76 -14.66
N VAL A 126 8.83 14.64 -14.50
CA VAL A 126 8.67 15.44 -13.28
C VAL A 126 8.22 14.57 -12.11
N VAL A 127 7.19 13.74 -12.30
CA VAL A 127 6.59 12.95 -11.22
C VAL A 127 7.46 11.75 -10.90
N PHE A 128 7.67 10.86 -11.87
CA PHE A 128 8.41 9.61 -11.63
C PHE A 128 9.92 9.84 -11.43
N GLY A 129 10.49 10.85 -12.10
CA GLY A 129 11.91 11.18 -12.03
C GLY A 129 12.28 12.16 -10.92
N GLU A 130 11.84 13.42 -11.00
CA GLU A 130 12.29 14.50 -10.10
C GLU A 130 11.69 14.40 -8.69
N LEU A 131 10.40 14.07 -8.60
CA LEU A 131 9.68 13.89 -7.33
C LEU A 131 9.81 12.47 -6.77
N GLY A 132 9.97 11.46 -7.63
CA GLY A 132 10.11 10.04 -7.28
C GLY A 132 11.54 9.58 -7.03
N THR A 133 12.04 8.68 -7.90
CA THR A 133 13.27 7.91 -7.67
C THR A 133 14.58 8.66 -7.92
N GLY A 134 14.51 9.90 -8.40
CA GLY A 134 15.66 10.75 -8.66
C GLY A 134 16.56 10.26 -9.81
N GLN A 135 17.75 10.86 -9.92
CA GLN A 135 18.78 10.48 -10.90
C GLN A 135 19.83 9.51 -10.33
N HIS A 136 19.47 8.78 -9.26
CA HIS A 136 20.29 7.73 -8.63
C HIS A 136 19.75 6.31 -8.94
N ASN A 137 18.60 6.21 -9.60
CA ASN A 137 17.96 4.95 -9.95
C ASN A 137 18.14 4.65 -11.45
N LEU A 138 18.66 3.45 -11.77
CA LEU A 138 18.93 2.98 -13.13
C LEU A 138 17.74 3.15 -14.10
N VAL A 139 16.50 3.03 -13.61
CA VAL A 139 15.28 3.13 -14.42
C VAL A 139 15.06 4.55 -14.97
N THR A 140 15.38 5.58 -14.18
CA THR A 140 15.12 7.01 -14.46
C THR A 140 16.35 7.81 -14.86
N MET A 141 17.55 7.28 -14.63
CA MET A 141 18.82 7.94 -14.97
C MET A 141 18.91 8.29 -16.45
N TYR A 142 19.39 9.50 -16.76
CA TYR A 142 19.83 9.88 -18.09
C TYR A 142 21.01 9.04 -18.57
N TYR A 143 21.13 8.87 -19.89
CA TYR A 143 22.25 8.11 -20.45
C TYR A 143 23.56 8.88 -20.28
N GLY A 144 24.58 8.21 -19.73
CA GLY A 144 25.90 8.78 -19.47
C GLY A 144 26.77 7.80 -18.70
N ASP A 145 27.96 8.24 -18.29
CA ASP A 145 28.95 7.36 -17.64
C ASP A 145 28.46 6.80 -16.31
N ARG A 146 27.74 7.60 -15.51
CA ARG A 146 27.16 7.12 -14.25
C ARG A 146 26.11 6.03 -14.50
N TRP A 147 25.27 6.18 -15.52
CA TRP A 147 24.31 5.14 -15.91
C TRP A 147 25.02 3.87 -16.42
N ARG A 148 26.07 4.00 -17.24
CA ARG A 148 26.87 2.87 -17.73
C ARG A 148 27.50 2.10 -16.56
N LEU A 149 28.01 2.82 -15.57
CA LEU A 149 28.53 2.25 -14.33
C LEU A 149 27.44 1.48 -13.57
N HIS A 150 26.29 2.10 -13.29
CA HIS A 150 25.18 1.42 -12.62
C HIS A 150 24.74 0.17 -13.37
N ARG A 151 24.63 0.25 -14.70
CA ARG A 151 24.29 -0.90 -15.55
C ARG A 151 25.35 -2.00 -15.44
N LYS A 152 26.63 -1.66 -15.46
CA LYS A 152 27.75 -2.60 -15.25
C LYS A 152 27.64 -3.27 -13.87
N LEU A 153 27.38 -2.49 -12.82
CA LEU A 153 27.23 -3.00 -11.47
C LEU A 153 26.05 -3.96 -11.36
N THR A 154 24.88 -3.62 -11.91
CA THR A 154 23.71 -4.52 -11.95
C THR A 154 24.03 -5.84 -12.66
N HIS A 155 24.82 -5.82 -13.74
CA HIS A 155 25.26 -7.04 -14.43
C HIS A 155 26.13 -7.97 -13.57
N MET A 156 26.75 -7.50 -12.49
CA MET A 156 27.45 -8.36 -11.53
C MET A 156 26.50 -9.28 -10.74
N GLY A 157 25.22 -8.93 -10.68
CA GLY A 157 24.17 -9.74 -10.08
C GLY A 157 23.37 -10.55 -11.11
N VAL A 158 23.02 -9.96 -12.25
CA VAL A 158 22.06 -10.58 -13.21
C VAL A 158 22.57 -10.71 -14.64
N GLY A 159 23.87 -10.51 -14.88
CA GLY A 159 24.48 -10.79 -16.17
C GLY A 159 24.41 -12.28 -16.52
N LEU A 160 24.36 -12.62 -17.82
CA LEU A 160 24.15 -14.00 -18.30
C LEU A 160 25.09 -15.02 -17.65
N GLN A 161 26.37 -14.67 -17.48
CA GLN A 161 27.35 -15.56 -16.83
C GLN A 161 27.00 -15.88 -15.37
N GLN A 162 26.46 -14.91 -14.63
CA GLN A 162 26.02 -15.12 -13.24
C GLN A 162 24.73 -15.94 -13.20
N VAL A 163 23.79 -15.64 -14.11
CA VAL A 163 22.49 -16.33 -14.20
C VAL A 163 22.62 -17.84 -14.40
N HIS A 164 23.61 -18.29 -15.19
CA HIS A 164 23.88 -19.73 -15.33
C HIS A 164 24.23 -20.40 -14.00
N GLY A 165 24.92 -19.69 -13.10
CA GLY A 165 25.23 -20.17 -11.75
C GLY A 165 24.01 -20.30 -10.83
N TYR A 166 22.89 -19.64 -11.16
CA TYR A 166 21.65 -19.69 -10.38
C TYR A 166 20.69 -20.80 -10.81
N ARG A 167 21.09 -21.68 -11.75
CA ARG A 167 20.24 -22.79 -12.20
C ARG A 167 19.83 -23.71 -11.05
N SER A 168 20.77 -24.16 -10.21
CA SER A 168 20.42 -25.02 -9.06
C SER A 168 19.40 -24.32 -8.16
N LEU A 169 19.68 -23.07 -7.81
CA LEU A 169 18.81 -22.25 -6.98
C LEU A 169 17.38 -22.12 -7.56
N GLN A 170 17.25 -21.72 -8.82
CA GLN A 170 15.94 -21.57 -9.47
C GLN A 170 15.22 -22.90 -9.61
N ASN A 171 15.96 -23.98 -9.87
CA ASN A 171 15.43 -25.34 -9.93
C ASN A 171 14.82 -25.77 -8.59
N ASP A 172 15.53 -25.53 -7.49
CA ASP A 172 15.07 -25.94 -6.16
C ASP A 172 13.93 -25.06 -5.66
N GLU A 173 14.01 -23.74 -5.87
CA GLU A 173 12.91 -22.81 -5.54
C GLU A 173 11.63 -23.13 -6.33
N SER A 174 11.74 -23.62 -7.56
CA SER A 174 10.58 -24.02 -8.37
C SER A 174 10.05 -25.42 -8.02
N LYS A 175 10.85 -26.32 -7.42
CA LYS A 175 10.31 -27.54 -6.77
C LYS A 175 9.45 -27.19 -5.56
N LEU A 176 9.84 -26.17 -4.80
CA LEU A 176 9.04 -25.71 -3.65
C LEU A 176 7.70 -25.09 -4.07
N VAL A 177 7.61 -24.46 -5.24
CA VAL A 177 6.32 -24.04 -5.80
C VAL A 177 5.41 -25.25 -6.03
N ALA A 178 5.94 -26.30 -6.66
CA ALA A 178 5.17 -27.53 -6.88
C ALA A 178 4.75 -28.18 -5.55
N LEU A 179 5.65 -28.23 -4.55
CA LEU A 179 5.30 -28.73 -3.22
C LEU A 179 4.20 -27.90 -2.56
N GLY A 180 4.33 -26.57 -2.57
CA GLY A 180 3.32 -25.68 -1.98
C GLY A 180 1.96 -25.79 -2.66
N LEU A 181 1.92 -26.05 -3.97
CA LEU A 181 0.68 -26.29 -4.70
C LEU A 181 0.03 -27.65 -4.39
N LEU A 182 0.79 -28.66 -3.95
CA LEU A 182 0.19 -29.89 -3.42
C LEU A 182 -0.53 -29.64 -2.09
N GLU A 183 0.04 -28.80 -1.23
CA GLU A 183 -0.46 -28.54 0.12
C GLU A 183 -1.61 -27.53 0.12
N ALA A 184 -1.45 -26.42 -0.61
CA ALA A 184 -2.38 -25.30 -0.63
C ALA A 184 -2.57 -24.76 -2.07
N PRO A 185 -3.26 -25.49 -2.96
CA PRO A 185 -3.44 -25.11 -4.36
C PRO A 185 -4.22 -23.80 -4.55
N ARG A 186 -5.10 -23.44 -3.61
CA ARG A 186 -5.87 -22.19 -3.64
C ARG A 186 -4.99 -20.95 -3.48
N ASP A 187 -3.81 -21.10 -2.87
CA ASP A 187 -2.86 -20.02 -2.62
C ASP A 187 -1.80 -19.89 -3.73
N TYR A 188 -2.07 -20.35 -4.95
CA TYR A 188 -1.12 -20.37 -6.07
C TYR A 188 -0.42 -19.02 -6.32
N VAL A 189 -1.14 -17.91 -6.21
CA VAL A 189 -0.57 -16.56 -6.36
C VAL A 189 0.51 -16.31 -5.31
N LYS A 190 0.25 -16.65 -4.04
CA LYS A 190 1.19 -16.47 -2.92
C LYS A 190 2.43 -17.34 -3.11
N HIS A 191 2.27 -18.56 -3.62
CA HIS A 191 3.40 -19.44 -3.94
C HIS A 191 4.31 -18.85 -5.02
N PHE A 192 3.73 -18.20 -6.04
CA PHE A 192 4.49 -17.53 -7.10
C PHE A 192 5.16 -16.24 -6.62
N GLU A 193 4.48 -15.43 -5.80
CA GLU A 193 5.04 -14.23 -5.17
C GLU A 193 6.22 -14.59 -4.26
N ARG A 194 6.07 -15.63 -3.42
CA ARG A 194 7.15 -16.15 -2.58
C ARG A 194 8.32 -16.68 -3.39
N TYR A 195 8.07 -17.43 -4.46
CA TYR A 195 9.12 -17.92 -5.37
C TYR A 195 9.92 -16.79 -5.98
N ALA A 196 9.24 -15.84 -6.62
CA ALA A 196 9.90 -14.75 -7.32
C ALA A 196 10.72 -13.90 -6.35
N ALA A 197 10.14 -13.55 -5.20
CA ALA A 197 10.82 -12.80 -4.15
C ALA A 197 12.01 -13.56 -3.56
N SER A 198 11.86 -14.87 -3.28
CA SER A 198 12.94 -15.68 -2.72
C SER A 198 14.16 -15.74 -3.66
N VAL A 199 13.94 -15.98 -4.96
CA VAL A 199 15.03 -16.05 -5.94
C VAL A 199 15.85 -14.75 -5.96
N VAL A 200 15.20 -13.59 -6.02
CA VAL A 200 15.93 -12.31 -6.01
C VAL A 200 16.47 -11.94 -4.63
N SER A 201 15.85 -12.41 -3.55
CA SER A 201 16.37 -12.27 -2.19
C SER A 201 17.69 -13.04 -2.01
N ILE A 202 17.77 -14.26 -2.53
CA ILE A 202 18.95 -15.10 -2.42
C ILE A 202 20.09 -14.49 -3.25
N ILE A 203 19.80 -14.04 -4.48
CA ILE A 203 20.79 -13.37 -5.32
C ILE A 203 21.23 -12.04 -4.71
N GLY A 204 20.26 -11.23 -4.27
CA GLY A 204 20.44 -9.87 -3.76
C GLY A 204 21.16 -9.82 -2.42
N PHE A 205 20.71 -10.64 -1.49
CA PHE A 205 21.02 -10.55 -0.06
C PHE A 205 21.55 -11.87 0.53
N GLY A 206 21.64 -12.95 -0.25
CA GLY A 206 22.11 -14.25 0.26
C GLY A 206 21.14 -14.90 1.25
N ARG A 207 19.85 -14.53 1.16
CA ARG A 207 18.80 -14.92 2.10
C ARG A 207 17.59 -15.45 1.35
N ARG A 208 17.10 -16.62 1.73
CA ARG A 208 15.86 -17.22 1.25
C ARG A 208 14.63 -16.62 1.93
N ILE A 209 13.54 -16.53 1.16
CA ILE A 209 12.23 -16.22 1.70
C ILE A 209 11.40 -17.49 1.75
N ALA A 210 11.26 -18.04 2.96
CA ALA A 210 10.62 -19.33 3.20
C ALA A 210 9.09 -19.25 3.21
N SER A 211 8.51 -18.11 3.60
CA SER A 211 7.07 -17.91 3.75
C SER A 211 6.59 -16.65 3.03
N PHE A 212 5.37 -16.66 2.51
CA PHE A 212 4.72 -15.45 1.98
C PHE A 212 4.37 -14.43 3.06
N ALA A 213 4.40 -14.82 4.34
CA ALA A 213 4.30 -13.92 5.48
C ALA A 213 5.65 -13.24 5.82
N ASP A 214 6.72 -13.53 5.07
CA ASP A 214 7.99 -12.84 5.26
C ASP A 214 7.80 -11.34 4.99
N PRO A 215 8.13 -10.49 5.96
CA PRO A 215 7.92 -9.05 5.91
C PRO A 215 8.50 -8.38 4.66
N ILE A 216 9.60 -8.90 4.10
CA ILE A 216 10.21 -8.35 2.88
C ILE A 216 9.24 -8.46 1.68
N ILE A 217 8.44 -9.52 1.59
CA ILE A 217 7.50 -9.73 0.46
C ILE A 217 6.42 -8.67 0.48
N THR A 218 5.70 -8.57 1.60
CA THR A 218 4.51 -7.72 1.69
C THR A 218 4.89 -6.24 1.56
N GLU A 219 6.07 -5.87 2.03
CA GLU A 219 6.60 -4.51 1.95
C GLU A 219 7.03 -4.10 0.54
N VAL A 220 7.71 -4.98 -0.17
CA VAL A 220 8.17 -4.68 -1.53
C VAL A 220 7.02 -4.67 -2.51
N ILE A 221 6.06 -5.60 -2.36
CA ILE A 221 4.84 -5.60 -3.17
C ILE A 221 4.12 -4.24 -3.03
N ALA A 222 3.97 -3.72 -1.81
CA ALA A 222 3.34 -2.43 -1.58
C ALA A 222 4.11 -1.25 -2.22
N VAL A 223 5.44 -1.24 -2.14
CA VAL A 223 6.27 -0.20 -2.78
C VAL A 223 6.17 -0.28 -4.32
N MET A 224 6.15 -1.49 -4.87
CA MET A 224 6.06 -1.71 -6.32
C MET A 224 4.67 -1.38 -6.87
N GLN A 225 3.60 -1.74 -6.17
CA GLN A 225 2.23 -1.39 -6.54
C GLN A 225 2.04 0.14 -6.54
N LEU A 226 2.49 0.83 -5.49
CA LEU A 226 2.46 2.30 -5.45
C LEU A 226 3.26 2.93 -6.60
N ALA A 227 4.43 2.38 -6.92
CA ALA A 227 5.24 2.87 -8.04
C ALA A 227 4.58 2.60 -9.40
N ALA A 228 3.88 1.48 -9.56
CA ALA A 228 3.14 1.13 -10.77
C ALA A 228 1.94 2.07 -10.98
N ASP A 229 1.20 2.39 -9.92
CA ASP A 229 0.03 3.29 -9.96
C ASP A 229 0.42 4.72 -10.31
N LEU A 230 1.52 5.23 -9.74
CA LEU A 230 2.01 6.59 -10.01
C LEU A 230 2.58 6.78 -11.43
N ASN A 231 2.88 5.69 -12.12
CA ASN A 231 3.53 5.69 -13.44
C ASN A 231 2.57 5.37 -14.59
N VAL A 232 1.25 5.28 -14.33
CA VAL A 232 0.23 5.12 -15.37
C VAL A 232 0.02 6.45 -16.11
N PRO A 233 0.17 6.50 -17.45
CA PRO A 233 -0.19 7.68 -18.23
C PRO A 233 -1.72 7.86 -18.29
N GLY A 234 -2.34 8.47 -17.27
CA GLY A 234 -3.79 8.71 -17.18
C GLY A 234 -4.16 10.18 -16.88
N LYS A 235 -5.44 10.56 -16.95
CA LYS A 235 -5.89 11.97 -16.78
C LYS A 235 -5.68 12.57 -15.38
N ARG A 236 -5.38 11.74 -14.37
CA ARG A 236 -5.28 12.17 -12.96
C ARG A 236 -4.05 13.07 -12.69
N PHE A 237 -4.00 13.65 -11.49
CA PHE A 237 -3.07 14.71 -11.10
C PHE A 237 -1.57 14.49 -11.45
N PRO A 238 -1.00 13.26 -11.42
CA PRO A 238 0.37 13.02 -11.89
C PRO A 238 0.65 13.60 -13.29
N MET A 239 -0.27 13.43 -14.24
CA MET A 239 -0.08 13.92 -15.61
C MET A 239 -0.37 15.42 -15.77
N LEU A 240 -1.12 16.03 -14.85
CA LEU A 240 -1.26 17.49 -14.78
C LEU A 240 0.06 18.15 -14.39
N MET A 241 0.88 17.53 -13.54
CA MET A 241 2.22 18.04 -13.22
C MET A 241 3.21 17.87 -14.38
N GLU A 242 3.07 16.81 -15.19
CA GLU A 242 3.86 16.68 -16.42
C GLU A 242 3.44 17.73 -17.47
N THR A 243 2.13 18.04 -17.54
CA THR A 243 1.57 19.10 -18.41
C THR A 243 1.98 20.50 -17.93
N PHE A 244 1.96 20.73 -16.61
CA PHE A 244 2.26 21.99 -15.95
C PHE A 244 3.35 21.82 -14.88
N PRO A 245 4.64 21.72 -15.27
CA PRO A 245 5.74 21.45 -14.33
C PRO A 245 5.92 22.47 -13.20
N PHE A 246 5.37 23.68 -13.34
CA PHE A 246 5.44 24.67 -12.27
C PHE A 246 4.61 24.26 -11.04
N LEU A 247 3.59 23.41 -11.19
CA LEU A 247 2.84 22.81 -10.07
C LEU A 247 3.74 21.96 -9.16
N ALA A 248 4.82 21.39 -9.71
CA ALA A 248 5.83 20.66 -8.97
C ALA A 248 6.80 21.57 -8.18
N LYS A 249 6.72 22.90 -8.31
CA LYS A 249 7.58 23.84 -7.57
C LYS A 249 6.94 24.39 -6.28
N PHE A 250 5.64 24.22 -6.09
CA PHE A 250 4.96 24.72 -4.89
C PHE A 250 5.46 24.01 -3.63
N PRO A 251 5.62 24.70 -2.48
CA PRO A 251 5.94 24.05 -1.21
C PRO A 251 4.92 22.97 -0.88
N THR A 252 5.37 21.79 -0.45
CA THR A 252 4.52 20.63 -0.16
C THR A 252 3.48 20.92 0.93
N GLN A 253 3.71 21.94 1.77
CA GLN A 253 2.80 22.40 2.82
C GLN A 253 1.53 23.07 2.28
N ILE A 254 1.57 23.62 1.06
CA ILE A 254 0.46 24.38 0.46
C ILE A 254 -0.02 23.76 -0.86
N ALA A 255 0.48 22.58 -1.21
CA ALA A 255 0.19 21.88 -2.44
C ALA A 255 -0.42 20.50 -2.13
N PRO A 256 -1.73 20.44 -1.81
CA PRO A 256 -2.41 19.19 -1.45
C PRO A 256 -2.22 18.09 -2.50
N TRP A 257 -2.10 18.49 -3.76
CA TRP A 257 -1.88 17.63 -4.90
C TRP A 257 -0.51 16.93 -4.95
N LYS A 258 0.41 17.28 -4.04
CA LYS A 258 1.68 16.57 -3.84
C LYS A 258 1.61 15.53 -2.72
N HIS A 259 0.53 15.48 -1.94
CA HIS A 259 0.36 14.45 -0.93
C HIS A 259 0.17 13.08 -1.58
N GLY A 260 0.86 12.06 -1.08
CA GLY A 260 0.90 10.72 -1.69
C GLY A 260 2.04 10.50 -2.70
N LEU A 261 2.65 11.56 -3.24
CA LEU A 261 3.91 11.47 -4.01
C LEU A 261 5.04 11.28 -2.99
N GLY A 262 5.47 10.02 -2.82
CA GLY A 262 6.32 9.55 -1.72
C GLY A 262 7.29 10.57 -1.12
N ARG A 263 7.22 10.78 0.20
CA ARG A 263 8.27 11.51 0.94
C ARG A 263 9.61 10.81 0.68
N ARG A 264 10.60 11.56 0.17
CA ARG A 264 12.01 11.13 0.08
C ARG A 264 12.42 10.53 1.44
N GLY A 265 12.70 9.23 1.50
CA GLY A 265 13.42 8.66 2.65
C GLY A 265 13.16 7.19 3.04
N ARG A 266 11.92 6.69 3.00
CA ARG A 266 11.61 5.42 3.70
C ARG A 266 12.08 4.14 2.99
N GLY A 267 11.76 3.96 1.70
CA GLY A 267 12.23 2.77 0.95
C GLY A 267 13.73 2.76 0.71
N HIS A 268 14.32 3.94 0.57
CA HIS A 268 15.76 4.09 0.35
C HIS A 268 16.59 3.56 1.54
N GLN A 269 16.24 3.95 2.77
CA GLN A 269 16.93 3.50 3.97
C GLN A 269 16.76 2.00 4.20
N PHE A 270 15.60 1.44 3.90
CA PHE A 270 15.33 0.01 4.04
C PHE A 270 16.25 -0.84 3.15
N PHE A 271 16.26 -0.57 1.84
CA PHE A 271 17.11 -1.36 0.92
C PHE A 271 18.61 -1.16 1.19
N TYR A 272 19.03 -0.01 1.71
CA TYR A 272 20.41 0.20 2.11
C TYR A 272 20.76 -0.64 3.33
N ALA A 273 19.89 -0.63 4.36
CA ALA A 273 20.08 -1.41 5.57
C ALA A 273 20.13 -2.91 5.28
N LEU A 274 19.21 -3.41 4.43
CA LEU A 274 19.19 -4.81 3.99
C LEU A 274 20.45 -5.18 3.19
N ALA A 275 20.89 -4.31 2.28
CA ALA A 275 22.13 -4.53 1.53
C ALA A 275 23.36 -4.52 2.44
N LYS A 276 23.39 -3.63 3.44
CA LYS A 276 24.47 -3.53 4.43
C LYS A 276 24.51 -4.73 5.36
N GLU A 277 23.35 -5.24 5.78
CA GLU A 277 23.20 -6.47 6.56
C GLU A 277 23.85 -7.63 5.80
N ALA A 278 23.43 -7.82 4.54
CA ALA A 278 23.91 -8.88 3.69
C ALA A 278 25.42 -8.78 3.43
N ALA A 279 25.92 -7.57 3.15
CA ALA A 279 27.33 -7.35 2.91
C ALA A 279 28.21 -7.56 4.15
N SER A 280 27.65 -7.35 5.35
CA SER A 280 28.37 -7.52 6.62
C SER A 280 28.36 -8.96 7.12
N ASN A 281 27.51 -9.83 6.57
CA ASN A 281 27.39 -11.22 6.98
C ASN A 281 28.48 -12.09 6.31
N PRO A 282 29.42 -12.68 7.08
CA PRO A 282 30.48 -13.52 6.52
C PRO A 282 29.96 -14.80 5.84
N ALA A 283 28.75 -15.25 6.14
CA ALA A 283 28.12 -16.41 5.51
C ALA A 283 27.62 -16.10 4.08
N GLN A 284 27.45 -14.82 3.71
CA GLN A 284 26.82 -14.38 2.47
C GLN A 284 27.83 -13.77 1.47
N GLN A 285 29.08 -14.25 1.47
CA GLN A 285 30.18 -13.66 0.68
C GLN A 285 29.92 -13.56 -0.83
N GLN A 286 29.02 -14.38 -1.38
CA GLN A 286 28.76 -14.43 -2.82
C GLN A 286 27.54 -13.59 -3.27
N CYS A 287 26.80 -12.96 -2.34
CA CYS A 287 25.60 -12.21 -2.68
C CYS A 287 25.91 -10.90 -3.44
N TYR A 288 24.93 -10.42 -4.21
CA TYR A 288 25.06 -9.20 -5.00
C TYR A 288 25.38 -7.98 -4.15
N SER A 289 24.70 -7.82 -3.00
CA SER A 289 24.95 -6.70 -2.10
C SER A 289 26.41 -6.65 -1.65
N ARG A 290 27.03 -7.79 -1.31
CA ARG A 290 28.45 -7.84 -0.96
C ARG A 290 29.34 -7.30 -2.08
N LYS A 291 29.13 -7.76 -3.32
CA LYS A 291 29.87 -7.27 -4.50
C LYS A 291 29.72 -5.76 -4.70
N ILE A 292 28.53 -5.22 -4.46
CA ILE A 292 28.28 -3.77 -4.55
C ILE A 292 29.07 -3.01 -3.49
N PHE A 293 29.11 -3.51 -2.24
CA PHE A 293 29.90 -2.88 -1.18
C PHE A 293 31.41 -2.97 -1.42
N ASP A 294 31.91 -4.03 -2.05
CA ASP A 294 33.33 -4.15 -2.43
C ASP A 294 33.73 -3.18 -3.57
N GLU A 295 32.80 -2.88 -4.50
CA GLU A 295 33.01 -1.92 -5.59
C GLU A 295 32.71 -0.46 -5.19
N ALA A 296 31.93 -0.24 -4.13
CA ALA A 296 31.49 1.09 -3.73
C ALA A 296 32.63 2.10 -3.50
N PRO A 297 33.75 1.75 -2.82
CA PRO A 297 34.88 2.66 -2.64
C PRO A 297 35.63 2.97 -3.95
N LYS A 298 35.67 2.02 -4.91
CA LYS A 298 36.38 2.19 -6.18
C LYS A 298 35.69 3.19 -7.12
N HIS A 299 34.39 3.36 -6.93
CA HIS A 299 33.53 4.15 -7.81
C HIS A 299 32.83 5.31 -7.10
N ASN A 300 33.17 5.56 -5.82
CA ASN A 300 32.53 6.57 -4.97
C ASN A 300 31.00 6.47 -5.03
N LEU A 301 30.46 5.28 -4.75
CA LEU A 301 29.02 5.06 -4.71
C LEU A 301 28.44 5.67 -3.43
N THR A 302 27.36 6.42 -3.58
CA THR A 302 26.59 6.95 -2.44
C THR A 302 25.67 5.87 -1.85
N GLU A 303 25.25 6.04 -0.59
CA GLU A 303 24.23 5.17 0.00
C GLU A 303 22.95 5.14 -0.86
N GLN A 304 22.59 6.30 -1.42
CA GLN A 304 21.53 6.51 -2.42
C GLN A 304 21.58 5.54 -3.59
N GLU A 305 22.76 5.36 -4.15
CA GLU A 305 22.96 4.48 -5.30
C GLU A 305 23.02 3.02 -4.89
N ILE A 306 23.62 2.69 -3.74
CA ILE A 306 23.68 1.32 -3.23
C ILE A 306 22.26 0.79 -3.00
N ALA A 307 21.41 1.53 -2.30
CA ALA A 307 20.05 1.06 -2.07
C ALA A 307 19.22 1.04 -3.34
N SER A 308 19.45 1.96 -4.28
CA SER A 308 18.76 1.93 -5.58
C SER A 308 19.16 0.70 -6.39
N LEU A 309 20.45 0.32 -6.38
CA LEU A 309 20.95 -0.88 -7.04
C LEU A 309 20.37 -2.16 -6.43
N SER A 310 20.30 -2.27 -5.10
CA SER A 310 19.71 -3.42 -4.42
C SER A 310 18.19 -3.46 -4.53
N GLY A 311 17.51 -2.32 -4.35
CA GLY A 311 16.06 -2.21 -4.46
C GLY A 311 15.55 -2.47 -5.87
N ASN A 312 16.28 -2.06 -6.92
CA ASN A 312 15.93 -2.35 -8.31
C ASN A 312 15.98 -3.84 -8.62
N LEU A 313 16.98 -4.57 -8.09
CA LEU A 313 17.07 -6.02 -8.30
C LEU A 313 15.88 -6.73 -7.67
N PHE A 314 15.58 -6.39 -6.41
CA PHE A 314 14.52 -7.05 -5.66
C PHE A 314 13.12 -6.66 -6.17
N GLY A 315 12.83 -5.37 -6.29
CA GLY A 315 11.51 -4.88 -6.72
C GLY A 315 11.13 -5.33 -8.13
N ALA A 316 12.05 -5.21 -9.10
CA ALA A 316 11.74 -5.58 -10.49
C ALA A 316 11.56 -7.09 -10.68
N GLY A 317 12.34 -7.93 -10.00
CA GLY A 317 12.30 -9.37 -10.22
C GLY A 317 11.20 -10.11 -9.45
N SER A 318 10.73 -9.56 -8.32
CA SER A 318 9.64 -10.16 -7.52
C SER A 318 8.28 -10.07 -8.23
N ASP A 319 7.81 -8.86 -8.53
CA ASP A 319 6.43 -8.63 -9.03
C ASP A 319 6.23 -9.09 -10.48
N THR A 320 7.23 -8.89 -11.35
CA THR A 320 7.07 -9.22 -12.78
C THR A 320 7.09 -10.71 -13.06
N SER A 321 7.95 -11.46 -12.35
CA SER A 321 8.05 -12.91 -12.51
C SER A 321 6.81 -13.61 -11.96
N SER A 322 6.30 -13.20 -10.80
CA SER A 322 5.06 -13.77 -10.24
C SER A 322 3.86 -13.50 -11.15
N SER A 323 3.72 -12.27 -11.66
CA SER A 323 2.64 -11.88 -12.58
C SER A 323 2.67 -12.67 -13.90
N THR A 324 3.86 -13.04 -14.39
CA THR A 324 4.04 -13.92 -15.55
C THR A 324 3.53 -15.34 -15.26
N LEU A 325 3.81 -15.88 -14.07
CA LEU A 325 3.32 -17.20 -13.65
C LEU A 325 1.79 -17.23 -13.41
N VAL A 326 1.21 -16.14 -12.89
CA VAL A 326 -0.26 -16.01 -12.79
C VAL A 326 -0.89 -15.97 -14.18
N THR A 327 -0.27 -15.27 -15.13
CA THR A 327 -0.69 -15.26 -16.55
C THR A 327 -0.62 -16.67 -17.17
N PHE A 328 0.39 -17.46 -16.84
CA PHE A 328 0.47 -18.88 -17.23
C PHE A 328 -0.73 -19.69 -16.73
N VAL A 329 -1.13 -19.52 -15.45
CA VAL A 329 -2.30 -20.21 -14.89
C VAL A 329 -3.58 -19.80 -15.62
N LEU A 330 -3.73 -18.50 -15.92
CA LEU A 330 -4.87 -17.99 -16.69
C LEU A 330 -4.92 -18.62 -18.09
N ALA A 331 -3.78 -18.70 -18.78
CA ALA A 331 -3.68 -19.33 -20.10
C ALA A 331 -4.09 -20.81 -20.06
N CYS A 332 -3.66 -21.56 -19.04
CA CYS A 332 -4.06 -22.97 -18.87
C CYS A 332 -5.58 -23.12 -18.68
N CYS A 333 -6.20 -22.22 -17.91
CA CYS A 333 -7.64 -22.25 -17.67
C CYS A 333 -8.46 -21.82 -18.90
N ALA A 334 -7.97 -20.82 -19.62
CA ALA A 334 -8.68 -20.24 -20.77
C ALA A 334 -8.52 -21.08 -22.06
N PHE A 335 -7.38 -21.75 -22.23
CA PHE A 335 -7.04 -22.51 -23.45
C PHE A 335 -6.58 -23.94 -23.10
N PRO A 336 -7.47 -24.80 -22.58
CA PRO A 336 -7.09 -26.15 -22.17
C PRO A 336 -6.68 -27.05 -23.36
N ASP A 337 -7.03 -26.68 -24.60
CA ASP A 337 -6.71 -27.42 -25.83
C ASP A 337 -5.20 -27.49 -26.12
N VAL A 338 -4.41 -26.55 -25.59
CA VAL A 338 -2.96 -26.50 -25.82
C VAL A 338 -2.16 -27.39 -24.85
N LEU A 339 -2.78 -27.87 -23.76
CA LEU A 339 -2.13 -28.64 -22.69
C LEU A 339 -1.76 -30.08 -23.09
N PRO A 340 -2.59 -30.86 -23.82
CA PRO A 340 -2.29 -32.24 -24.17
C PRO A 340 -0.95 -32.44 -24.91
N ARG A 341 -0.59 -31.52 -25.81
CA ARG A 341 0.69 -31.59 -26.55
C ARG A 341 1.90 -31.33 -25.64
N ALA A 342 1.77 -30.44 -24.64
CA ALA A 342 2.81 -30.26 -23.62
C ALA A 342 2.94 -31.49 -22.72
N TRP A 343 1.81 -32.08 -22.32
CA TRP A 343 1.78 -33.30 -21.51
C TRP A 343 2.42 -34.49 -22.23
N GLU A 344 2.09 -34.72 -23.51
CA GLU A 344 2.73 -35.76 -24.32
C GLU A 344 4.25 -35.57 -24.40
N GLU A 345 4.71 -34.35 -24.68
CA GLU A 345 6.13 -34.05 -24.79
C GLU A 345 6.87 -34.28 -23.45
N LEU A 346 6.28 -33.81 -22.34
CA LEU A 346 6.84 -34.00 -21.00
C LEU A 346 6.85 -35.46 -20.57
N ASP A 347 5.79 -36.21 -20.84
CA ASP A 347 5.71 -37.63 -20.49
C ASP A 347 6.72 -38.46 -21.30
N ARG A 348 6.93 -38.11 -22.58
CA ARG A 348 7.91 -38.76 -23.46
C ARG A 348 9.36 -38.49 -23.04
N VAL A 349 9.68 -37.25 -22.68
CA VAL A 349 11.07 -36.81 -22.43
C VAL A 349 11.48 -37.01 -20.97
N VAL A 350 10.58 -36.68 -20.04
CA VAL A 350 10.86 -36.63 -18.59
C VAL A 350 10.33 -37.87 -17.88
N GLY A 351 9.14 -38.36 -18.28
CA GLY A 351 8.44 -39.44 -17.60
C GLY A 351 7.80 -39.00 -16.28
N HIS A 352 7.30 -39.95 -15.47
CA HIS A 352 6.52 -39.63 -14.26
C HIS A 352 7.30 -39.68 -12.94
N HIS A 353 8.55 -40.17 -12.94
CA HIS A 353 9.28 -40.47 -11.71
C HIS A 353 10.25 -39.37 -11.24
N ARG A 354 10.48 -38.34 -12.07
CA ARG A 354 11.30 -37.16 -11.75
C ARG A 354 10.67 -35.91 -12.35
N SER A 355 10.90 -34.74 -11.75
CA SER A 355 10.48 -33.48 -12.40
C SER A 355 11.46 -33.02 -13.50
N PRO A 356 11.04 -32.11 -14.40
CA PRO A 356 11.92 -31.56 -15.44
C PRO A 356 13.12 -30.80 -14.85
N THR A 357 14.25 -30.82 -15.57
CA THR A 357 15.47 -30.04 -15.25
C THR A 357 15.91 -29.19 -16.45
N PHE A 358 16.94 -28.36 -16.28
CA PHE A 358 17.51 -27.58 -17.38
C PHE A 358 18.18 -28.44 -18.47
N ASP A 359 18.51 -29.70 -18.19
CA ASP A 359 19.11 -30.59 -19.18
C ASP A 359 18.07 -31.14 -20.17
N ASP A 360 16.78 -31.10 -19.80
CA ASP A 360 15.67 -31.49 -20.67
C ASP A 360 15.32 -30.38 -21.68
N GLU A 361 15.70 -29.13 -21.40
CA GLU A 361 15.35 -27.91 -22.18
C GLU A 361 15.53 -28.06 -23.70
N PRO A 362 16.63 -28.65 -24.23
CA PRO A 362 16.81 -28.83 -25.68
C PRO A 362 15.80 -29.80 -26.31
N ASN A 363 15.24 -30.73 -25.53
CA ASN A 363 14.32 -31.78 -25.98
C ASN A 363 12.84 -31.44 -25.74
N LEU A 364 12.55 -30.24 -25.24
CA LEU A 364 11.20 -29.75 -24.94
C LEU A 364 10.80 -28.56 -25.84
N PRO A 365 10.81 -28.69 -27.19
CA PRO A 365 10.52 -27.58 -28.10
C PRO A 365 9.10 -27.03 -27.96
N TYR A 366 8.09 -27.85 -27.68
CA TYR A 366 6.72 -27.36 -27.50
C TYR A 366 6.56 -26.61 -26.16
N VAL A 367 7.12 -27.12 -25.05
CA VAL A 367 7.11 -26.39 -23.77
C VAL A 367 7.89 -25.08 -23.87
N LYS A 368 9.01 -25.05 -24.62
CA LYS A 368 9.70 -23.79 -24.94
C LYS A 368 8.80 -22.81 -25.66
N ALA A 369 8.09 -23.29 -26.69
CA ALA A 369 7.15 -22.50 -27.45
C ALA A 369 5.99 -21.98 -26.58
N PHE A 370 5.49 -22.81 -25.65
CA PHE A 370 4.48 -22.45 -24.67
C PHE A 370 4.96 -21.29 -23.78
N VAL A 371 6.17 -21.39 -23.22
CA VAL A 371 6.75 -20.34 -22.36
C VAL A 371 6.91 -19.02 -23.13
N LYS A 372 7.36 -19.09 -24.39
CA LYS A 372 7.44 -17.90 -25.26
C LYS A 372 6.07 -17.27 -25.49
N GLU A 373 5.03 -18.08 -25.68
CA GLU A 373 3.67 -17.59 -25.87
C GLU A 373 3.10 -16.98 -24.57
N VAL A 374 3.45 -17.48 -23.38
CA VAL A 374 3.12 -16.80 -22.10
C VAL A 374 3.73 -15.41 -22.05
N LEU A 375 5.00 -15.28 -22.44
CA LEU A 375 5.69 -13.98 -22.43
C LEU A 375 5.12 -12.99 -23.45
N ARG A 376 4.55 -13.48 -24.57
CA ARG A 376 3.95 -12.64 -25.63
C ARG A 376 2.48 -12.31 -25.34
N TRP A 377 1.65 -13.31 -25.07
CA TRP A 377 0.19 -13.22 -25.05
C TRP A 377 -0.33 -12.11 -24.15
N ARG A 378 0.21 -12.03 -22.93
CA ARG A 378 -0.09 -10.97 -21.96
C ARG A 378 1.19 -10.54 -21.25
N SER A 379 2.01 -9.77 -21.97
CA SER A 379 3.24 -9.17 -21.44
C SER A 379 2.98 -8.33 -20.19
N VAL A 380 3.69 -8.62 -19.10
CA VAL A 380 3.56 -7.85 -17.85
C VAL A 380 3.90 -6.37 -18.08
N ALA A 381 5.08 -6.06 -18.65
CA ALA A 381 5.49 -4.70 -18.98
C ALA A 381 4.82 -4.21 -20.28
N ILE A 382 3.54 -3.88 -20.22
CA ILE A 382 2.69 -3.75 -21.40
C ILE A 382 3.00 -2.53 -22.29
N ILE A 383 3.70 -1.54 -21.76
CA ILE A 383 4.26 -0.42 -22.53
C ILE A 383 5.78 -0.51 -22.64
N GLY A 384 6.39 -1.70 -22.49
CA GLY A 384 7.82 -1.89 -22.74
C GLY A 384 8.74 -1.14 -21.77
N GLY A 385 8.24 -0.78 -20.58
CA GLY A 385 8.98 -0.07 -19.54
C GLY A 385 8.92 1.45 -19.65
N GLN A 386 9.92 2.13 -19.06
CA GLN A 386 9.99 3.60 -19.05
C GLN A 386 10.30 4.17 -20.44
N PRO A 387 9.72 5.32 -20.84
CA PRO A 387 9.99 5.92 -22.14
C PRO A 387 11.47 6.18 -22.37
N HIS A 388 11.87 6.06 -23.63
CA HIS A 388 13.17 6.41 -24.14
C HIS A 388 13.20 7.89 -24.55
N ALA A 389 14.39 8.45 -24.69
CA ALA A 389 14.59 9.76 -25.30
C ALA A 389 15.82 9.74 -26.22
N PRO A 390 15.71 10.31 -27.43
CA PRO A 390 16.83 10.43 -28.33
C PRO A 390 17.80 11.51 -27.83
N THR A 391 19.10 11.22 -27.91
CA THR A 391 20.18 12.15 -27.49
C THR A 391 20.49 13.25 -28.49
N GLN A 392 19.95 13.13 -29.71
CA GLN A 392 20.06 14.07 -30.83
C GLN A 392 18.76 13.99 -31.66
N ASP A 393 18.55 14.96 -32.55
CA ASP A 393 17.49 14.87 -33.54
C ASP A 393 17.74 13.67 -34.46
N ASP A 394 16.67 12.96 -34.83
CA ASP A 394 16.74 11.85 -35.78
C ASP A 394 15.61 11.94 -36.82
N HIS A 395 15.85 11.38 -38.00
CA HIS A 395 14.85 11.24 -39.05
C HIS A 395 14.52 9.77 -39.30
N TYR A 396 13.22 9.45 -39.23
CA TYR A 396 12.72 8.10 -39.43
C TYR A 396 11.52 8.11 -40.38
N LYS A 397 11.63 7.40 -41.51
CA LYS A 397 10.61 7.34 -42.57
C LYS A 397 10.10 8.73 -43.03
N GLY A 398 11.00 9.71 -43.06
CA GLY A 398 10.69 11.10 -43.45
C GLY A 398 10.17 11.99 -42.30
N TRP A 399 9.85 11.42 -41.14
CA TRP A 399 9.46 12.19 -39.95
C TRP A 399 10.67 12.62 -39.14
N LEU A 400 10.61 13.82 -38.57
CA LEU A 400 11.56 14.31 -37.58
C LEU A 400 11.16 13.82 -36.19
N ILE A 401 12.11 13.29 -35.43
CA ILE A 401 11.98 12.99 -34.00
C ILE A 401 13.02 13.85 -33.27
N PRO A 402 12.61 14.98 -32.67
CA PRO A 402 13.55 15.87 -32.00
C PRO A 402 14.23 15.22 -30.79
N LYS A 403 15.42 15.71 -30.46
CA LYS A 403 16.15 15.40 -29.22
C LYS A 403 15.23 15.57 -28.01
N ASN A 404 15.39 14.69 -27.02
CA ASN A 404 14.62 14.66 -25.76
C ASN A 404 13.11 14.37 -25.89
N THR A 405 12.60 14.12 -27.10
CA THR A 405 11.21 13.65 -27.31
C THR A 405 10.97 12.37 -26.51
N TRP A 406 9.80 12.23 -25.87
CA TRP A 406 9.45 10.99 -25.19
C TRP A 406 9.14 9.93 -26.24
N VAL A 407 9.75 8.75 -26.14
CA VAL A 407 9.56 7.65 -27.10
C VAL A 407 9.15 6.41 -26.33
N GLN A 408 7.89 6.00 -26.47
CA GLN A 408 7.28 4.89 -25.73
C GLN A 408 7.02 3.71 -26.66
N GLY A 409 7.40 2.50 -26.24
CA GLY A 409 7.01 1.28 -26.95
C GLY A 409 5.62 0.82 -26.49
N ASN A 410 4.71 0.52 -27.40
CA ASN A 410 3.41 -0.05 -27.06
C ASN A 410 3.48 -1.58 -27.21
N VAL A 411 3.94 -2.30 -26.18
CA VAL A 411 4.09 -3.77 -26.27
C VAL A 411 2.73 -4.45 -26.47
N TRP A 412 1.64 -3.92 -25.90
CA TRP A 412 0.28 -4.35 -26.24
C TRP A 412 0.06 -4.35 -27.75
N ALA A 413 0.20 -3.18 -28.40
CA ALA A 413 -0.01 -3.07 -29.84
C ALA A 413 0.96 -3.95 -30.65
N ILE A 414 2.23 -4.04 -30.23
CA ILE A 414 3.25 -4.85 -30.90
C ILE A 414 2.91 -6.34 -30.84
N HIS A 415 2.45 -6.84 -29.68
CA HIS A 415 2.08 -8.25 -29.49
C HIS A 415 0.67 -8.58 -29.99
N HIS A 416 -0.16 -7.56 -30.25
CA HIS A 416 -1.48 -7.70 -30.88
C HIS A 416 -1.49 -7.36 -32.37
N HIS A 417 -0.33 -7.10 -32.96
CA HIS A 417 -0.25 -6.75 -34.37
C HIS A 417 -0.44 -8.01 -35.23
N GLU A 418 -1.57 -8.08 -35.95
CA GLU A 418 -2.01 -9.28 -36.68
C GLU A 418 -1.03 -9.76 -37.77
N ARG A 419 -0.16 -8.87 -38.27
CA ARG A 419 0.89 -9.24 -39.25
C ARG A 419 1.85 -10.29 -38.68
N GLU A 420 2.23 -10.15 -37.41
CA GLU A 420 3.13 -11.07 -36.71
C GLU A 420 2.34 -12.12 -35.92
N PHE A 421 1.19 -11.73 -35.36
CA PHE A 421 0.39 -12.57 -34.48
C PHE A 421 -1.08 -12.61 -34.93
N PRO A 422 -1.42 -13.40 -35.97
CA PRO A 422 -2.81 -13.62 -36.35
C PRO A 422 -3.61 -14.16 -35.15
N ASP A 423 -4.83 -13.68 -34.94
CA ASP A 423 -5.65 -14.01 -33.76
C ASP A 423 -4.88 -13.80 -32.44
N PRO A 424 -4.45 -12.57 -32.14
CA PRO A 424 -3.45 -12.30 -31.11
C PRO A 424 -3.91 -12.62 -29.67
N ASP A 425 -5.23 -12.63 -29.45
CA ASP A 425 -5.86 -12.96 -28.17
C ASP A 425 -5.95 -14.46 -27.92
N ARG A 426 -5.78 -15.30 -28.95
CA ARG A 426 -5.66 -16.74 -28.79
C ARG A 426 -4.24 -17.11 -28.37
N PHE A 427 -4.14 -17.94 -27.34
CA PHE A 427 -2.89 -18.53 -26.88
C PHE A 427 -2.49 -19.68 -27.81
N VAL A 428 -1.43 -19.48 -28.60
CA VAL A 428 -0.98 -20.47 -29.60
C VAL A 428 0.54 -20.67 -29.51
N PRO A 429 1.02 -21.70 -28.79
CA PRO A 429 2.45 -22.04 -28.73
C PRO A 429 3.08 -22.27 -30.12
N GLU A 430 2.34 -22.83 -31.07
CA GLU A 430 2.78 -23.17 -32.44
C GLU A 430 3.39 -21.98 -33.20
N ARG A 431 3.09 -20.73 -32.80
CA ARG A 431 3.74 -19.52 -33.34
C ARG A 431 5.27 -19.59 -33.31
N TYR A 432 5.82 -20.32 -32.34
CA TYR A 432 7.26 -20.43 -32.09
C TYR A 432 7.88 -21.73 -32.59
N LEU A 433 7.09 -22.58 -33.24
CA LEU A 433 7.59 -23.78 -33.91
C LEU A 433 7.83 -23.48 -35.39
N LYS A 434 8.88 -24.07 -35.94
CA LYS A 434 9.18 -23.93 -37.37
C LYS A 434 8.16 -24.72 -38.17
N ASP A 435 7.82 -24.20 -39.34
CA ASP A 435 6.97 -24.86 -40.34
C ASP A 435 5.50 -25.12 -39.92
N GLU A 436 5.06 -24.51 -38.81
CA GLU A 436 3.64 -24.45 -38.43
C GLU A 436 2.94 -23.24 -39.07
N ASP A 437 1.64 -23.36 -39.35
CA ASP A 437 0.83 -22.33 -40.04
C ASP A 437 0.77 -20.98 -39.31
N TRP A 438 1.01 -20.99 -38.00
CA TRP A 438 1.01 -19.80 -37.14
C TRP A 438 2.33 -19.03 -37.15
N SER A 439 3.40 -19.61 -37.69
CA SER A 439 4.73 -19.01 -37.69
C SER A 439 4.81 -17.80 -38.62
N ARG A 440 5.28 -16.66 -38.11
CA ARG A 440 5.45 -15.42 -38.88
C ARG A 440 6.83 -14.81 -38.62
N PRO A 441 7.43 -14.09 -39.59
CA PRO A 441 8.69 -13.39 -39.38
C PRO A 441 8.57 -12.33 -38.29
N PHE A 442 9.59 -12.25 -37.43
CA PHE A 442 9.70 -11.24 -36.38
C PHE A 442 11.13 -10.67 -36.37
N PRO A 443 11.34 -9.36 -36.13
CA PRO A 443 12.66 -8.72 -36.27
C PRO A 443 13.71 -9.15 -35.21
N GLY A 444 13.35 -9.97 -34.23
CA GLY A 444 14.24 -10.50 -33.21
C GLY A 444 14.10 -12.01 -33.02
N GLU A 445 15.19 -12.69 -32.71
CA GLU A 445 15.26 -14.17 -32.63
C GLU A 445 14.33 -14.81 -31.59
N ARG A 446 13.92 -14.03 -30.58
CA ARG A 446 13.00 -14.50 -29.54
C ARG A 446 11.57 -14.66 -30.05
N GLY A 447 11.17 -13.81 -31.00
CA GLY A 447 9.80 -13.73 -31.52
C GLY A 447 8.82 -12.97 -30.60
N TYR A 448 9.32 -12.18 -29.64
CA TYR A 448 8.55 -11.27 -28.78
C TYR A 448 9.45 -10.11 -28.29
N MET A 449 8.86 -9.13 -27.59
CA MET A 449 9.49 -7.86 -27.16
C MET A 449 9.16 -7.45 -25.70
N THR A 450 8.88 -8.44 -24.85
CA THR A 450 8.46 -8.27 -23.44
C THR A 450 9.51 -7.58 -22.56
N PHE A 451 10.80 -7.73 -22.89
CA PHE A 451 11.91 -7.24 -22.05
C PHE A 451 12.47 -5.87 -22.48
N GLY A 452 11.78 -5.15 -23.36
CA GLY A 452 12.25 -3.88 -23.90
C GLY A 452 13.41 -4.04 -24.89
N TRP A 453 14.19 -2.97 -25.09
CA TRP A 453 15.05 -2.84 -26.28
C TRP A 453 16.43 -2.24 -26.00
N GLY A 454 17.38 -2.60 -26.87
CA GLY A 454 18.69 -1.99 -27.00
C GLY A 454 19.48 -1.90 -25.70
N ARG A 455 20.11 -0.75 -25.47
CA ARG A 455 20.93 -0.52 -24.26
C ARG A 455 20.12 -0.52 -22.96
N ARG A 456 18.80 -0.37 -23.04
CA ARG A 456 17.88 -0.33 -21.89
C ARG A 456 17.07 -1.62 -21.74
N VAL A 457 17.38 -2.66 -22.51
CA VAL A 457 16.77 -4.00 -22.36
C VAL A 457 16.84 -4.44 -20.89
N CYS A 458 15.84 -5.19 -20.41
CA CYS A 458 15.77 -5.64 -19.02
C CYS A 458 17.09 -6.29 -18.57
N SER A 459 17.66 -5.83 -17.44
CA SER A 459 18.89 -6.42 -16.89
C SER A 459 18.69 -7.87 -16.48
N GLY A 460 17.48 -8.21 -15.99
CA GLY A 460 17.12 -9.52 -15.48
C GLY A 460 16.53 -10.47 -16.51
N GLN A 461 16.59 -10.16 -17.82
CA GLN A 461 15.95 -10.95 -18.87
C GLN A 461 16.35 -12.43 -18.82
N GLY A 462 17.65 -12.72 -18.77
CA GLY A 462 18.12 -14.12 -18.71
C GLY A 462 17.65 -14.84 -17.46
N LEU A 463 17.61 -14.15 -16.30
CA LEU A 463 17.14 -14.72 -15.04
C LEU A 463 15.64 -15.05 -15.12
N ALA A 464 14.84 -14.14 -15.67
CA ALA A 464 13.40 -14.31 -15.83
C ALA A 464 13.06 -15.42 -16.84
N GLU A 465 13.70 -15.44 -18.01
CA GLU A 465 13.49 -16.47 -19.04
C GLU A 465 13.84 -17.87 -18.48
N GLN A 466 14.99 -18.00 -17.80
CA GLN A 466 15.43 -19.25 -17.18
C GLN A 466 14.47 -19.74 -16.08
N GLY A 467 14.09 -18.85 -15.16
CA GLY A 467 13.19 -19.18 -14.04
C GLY A 467 11.76 -19.50 -14.48
N THR A 468 11.24 -18.75 -15.46
CA THR A 468 9.91 -18.96 -16.03
C THR A 468 9.84 -20.31 -16.74
N PHE A 469 10.86 -20.65 -17.55
CA PHE A 469 10.91 -21.93 -18.24
C PHE A 469 10.82 -23.11 -17.27
N ILE A 470 11.72 -23.18 -16.28
CA ILE A 470 11.79 -24.36 -15.40
C ILE A 470 10.54 -24.49 -14.53
N THR A 471 9.98 -23.36 -14.09
CA THR A 471 8.78 -23.34 -13.27
C THR A 471 7.57 -23.80 -14.08
N ILE A 472 7.34 -23.23 -15.27
CA ILE A 472 6.23 -23.63 -16.14
C ILE A 472 6.34 -25.09 -16.57
N ALA A 473 7.53 -25.54 -17.00
CA ALA A 473 7.74 -26.94 -17.39
C ALA A 473 7.38 -27.90 -16.25
N ARG A 474 7.78 -27.58 -15.01
CA ARG A 474 7.45 -28.39 -13.83
C ARG A 474 5.96 -28.34 -13.48
N LEU A 475 5.31 -27.20 -13.61
CA LEU A 475 3.88 -27.08 -13.33
C LEU A 475 3.02 -27.82 -14.36
N LEU A 476 3.36 -27.70 -15.66
CA LEU A 476 2.73 -28.49 -16.73
C LEU A 476 2.94 -29.99 -16.51
N TRP A 477 4.13 -30.40 -16.09
CA TRP A 477 4.44 -31.79 -15.77
C TRP A 477 3.67 -32.28 -14.54
N GLY A 478 3.55 -31.46 -13.51
CA GLY A 478 3.03 -31.83 -12.20
C GLY A 478 1.51 -31.85 -12.10
N PHE A 479 0.82 -30.92 -12.78
CA PHE A 479 -0.56 -30.56 -12.45
C PHE A 479 -1.49 -30.46 -13.67
N ARG A 480 -2.77 -30.76 -13.44
CA ARG A 480 -3.91 -30.33 -14.25
C ARG A 480 -4.38 -29.00 -13.67
N ILE A 481 -4.29 -27.94 -14.48
CA ILE A 481 -4.71 -26.59 -14.12
C ILE A 481 -5.95 -26.28 -14.95
N GLU A 482 -7.08 -26.16 -14.27
CA GLU A 482 -8.42 -26.11 -14.88
C GLU A 482 -9.24 -24.99 -14.25
N LYS A 483 -10.34 -24.60 -14.90
CA LYS A 483 -11.30 -23.67 -14.32
C LYS A 483 -11.85 -24.21 -13.00
N ALA A 484 -12.15 -23.30 -12.08
CA ALA A 484 -12.88 -23.65 -10.86
C ALA A 484 -14.30 -24.11 -11.20
N LEU A 485 -14.93 -24.87 -10.30
CA LEU A 485 -16.33 -25.24 -10.40
C LEU A 485 -17.15 -24.46 -9.38
N ASP A 486 -18.37 -24.09 -9.74
CA ASP A 486 -19.35 -23.54 -8.81
C ASP A 486 -20.00 -24.63 -7.92
N GLU A 487 -20.94 -24.23 -7.07
CA GLU A 487 -21.68 -25.13 -6.18
C GLU A 487 -22.50 -26.20 -6.93
N LYS A 488 -22.79 -25.98 -8.22
CA LYS A 488 -23.55 -26.89 -9.09
C LYS A 488 -22.64 -27.81 -9.89
N GLY A 489 -21.32 -27.64 -9.81
CA GLY A 489 -20.34 -28.40 -10.56
C GLY A 489 -20.07 -27.85 -11.97
N GLU A 490 -20.54 -26.66 -12.29
CA GLU A 490 -20.34 -26.00 -13.59
C GLU A 490 -19.05 -25.16 -13.58
N GLU A 491 -18.38 -25.06 -14.73
CA GLU A 491 -17.14 -24.29 -14.84
C GLU A 491 -17.39 -22.78 -14.64
N ILE A 492 -16.61 -22.17 -13.75
CA ILE A 492 -16.56 -20.72 -13.58
C ILE A 492 -15.70 -20.16 -14.72
N PRO A 493 -16.24 -19.28 -15.58
CA PRO A 493 -15.48 -18.68 -16.67
C PRO A 493 -14.36 -17.78 -16.13
N VAL A 494 -13.25 -17.72 -16.87
CA VAL A 494 -12.14 -16.80 -16.62
C VAL A 494 -12.13 -15.72 -17.70
N ASP A 495 -11.90 -14.47 -17.31
CA ASP A 495 -11.82 -13.34 -18.25
C ASP A 495 -10.35 -13.09 -18.65
N ILE A 496 -10.05 -13.22 -19.95
CA ILE A 496 -8.71 -13.03 -20.52
C ILE A 496 -8.30 -11.56 -20.65
N PHE A 497 -9.20 -10.61 -20.35
CA PHE A 497 -8.98 -9.16 -20.38
C PHE A 497 -8.99 -8.52 -18.99
N ASP A 498 -9.39 -9.27 -17.96
CA ASP A 498 -9.42 -8.79 -16.58
C ASP A 498 -8.02 -8.75 -15.96
N TYR A 499 -7.37 -7.61 -16.20
CA TYR A 499 -6.02 -7.27 -15.78
C TYR A 499 -6.01 -5.89 -15.12
N SER A 500 -5.13 -5.73 -14.15
CA SER A 500 -4.88 -4.46 -13.44
C SER A 500 -4.54 -3.31 -14.39
N ASN A 501 -4.82 -2.08 -13.94
CA ASN A 501 -4.43 -0.86 -14.61
C ASN A 501 -3.04 -0.43 -14.11
N GLY A 502 -2.01 -0.54 -14.93
CA GLY A 502 -0.62 -0.31 -14.51
C GLY A 502 0.36 -0.29 -15.68
N LEU A 503 1.54 0.30 -15.49
CA LEU A 503 2.67 0.11 -16.43
C LEU A 503 3.04 -1.38 -16.53
N ASN A 504 2.99 -2.06 -15.39
CA ASN A 504 2.97 -3.51 -15.29
C ASN A 504 1.52 -3.96 -15.08
N MET A 505 1.04 -4.89 -15.89
CA MET A 505 -0.27 -5.51 -15.72
C MET A 505 -0.13 -6.90 -15.12
N ARG A 506 -1.10 -7.27 -14.29
CA ARG A 506 -1.26 -8.63 -13.77
C ARG A 506 -2.73 -9.04 -13.86
N PRO A 507 -3.05 -10.34 -14.03
CA PRO A 507 -4.43 -10.80 -13.94
C PRO A 507 -5.07 -10.38 -12.62
N SER A 508 -6.33 -9.96 -12.66
CA SER A 508 -7.14 -9.81 -11.46
C SER A 508 -7.33 -11.17 -10.78
N PRO A 509 -7.57 -11.24 -9.46
CA PRO A 509 -7.73 -12.51 -8.77
C PRO A 509 -8.86 -13.36 -9.37
N PHE A 510 -8.55 -14.60 -9.77
CA PHE A 510 -9.52 -15.58 -10.25
C PHE A 510 -9.31 -16.94 -9.59
N GLN A 511 -10.38 -17.74 -9.53
CA GLN A 511 -10.34 -19.08 -8.97
C GLN A 511 -9.97 -20.12 -10.04
N CYS A 512 -9.16 -21.10 -9.67
CA CYS A 512 -8.85 -22.25 -10.52
C CYS A 512 -8.73 -23.53 -9.68
N ARG A 513 -8.82 -24.68 -10.35
CA ARG A 513 -8.58 -25.99 -9.77
C ARG A 513 -7.21 -26.49 -10.24
N ILE A 514 -6.32 -26.76 -9.28
CA ILE A 514 -4.98 -27.31 -9.54
C ILE A 514 -4.91 -28.68 -8.87
N THR A 515 -4.77 -29.74 -9.67
CA THR A 515 -4.73 -31.13 -9.17
C THR A 515 -3.54 -31.89 -9.74
N PRO A 516 -2.91 -32.83 -8.98
CA PRO A 516 -1.78 -33.59 -9.49
C PRO A 516 -2.18 -34.48 -10.68
N ARG A 517 -1.28 -34.65 -11.66
CA ARG A 517 -1.57 -35.48 -12.85
C ARG A 517 -1.59 -36.98 -12.56
N SER A 518 -0.75 -37.46 -11.63
CA SER A 518 -0.70 -38.87 -11.22
C SER A 518 -0.11 -39.04 -9.82
N ARG A 519 -0.29 -40.23 -9.21
CA ARG A 519 0.26 -40.56 -7.89
C ARG A 519 1.81 -40.62 -7.91
N ASP A 520 2.40 -41.13 -8.99
CA ASP A 520 3.86 -41.20 -9.12
C ASP A 520 4.49 -39.80 -9.18
N ILE A 521 3.82 -38.88 -9.88
CA ILE A 521 4.21 -37.47 -9.96
C ILE A 521 4.10 -36.81 -8.58
N THR A 522 3.00 -37.04 -7.84
CA THR A 522 2.86 -36.55 -6.45
C THR A 522 4.01 -37.03 -5.58
N ALA A 523 4.34 -38.33 -5.60
CA ALA A 523 5.45 -38.88 -4.82
C ALA A 523 6.80 -38.29 -5.23
N ALA A 524 7.01 -38.02 -6.51
CA ALA A 524 8.22 -37.35 -7.01
C ALA A 524 8.30 -35.89 -6.53
N ILE A 525 7.20 -35.12 -6.58
CA ILE A 525 7.15 -33.74 -6.08
C ILE A 525 7.46 -33.69 -4.58
N GLU A 526 6.86 -34.56 -3.77
CA GLU A 526 7.11 -34.60 -2.32
C GLU A 526 8.57 -34.92 -2.00
N ARG A 527 9.13 -35.94 -2.66
CA ARG A 527 10.52 -36.35 -2.49
C ARG A 527 11.49 -35.23 -2.88
N GLU A 528 11.28 -34.64 -4.06
CA GLU A 528 12.16 -33.59 -4.59
C GLU A 528 11.99 -32.26 -3.85
N GLY A 529 10.79 -31.95 -3.37
CA GLY A 529 10.51 -30.78 -2.53
C GLY A 529 11.23 -30.86 -1.18
N LYS A 530 11.24 -32.04 -0.53
CA LYS A 530 12.02 -32.27 0.70
C LYS A 530 13.52 -32.12 0.46
N GLN A 531 14.04 -32.64 -0.66
CA GLN A 531 15.44 -32.44 -1.03
C GLN A 531 15.76 -30.95 -1.27
N ALA A 532 14.90 -30.25 -2.01
CA ALA A 532 15.05 -28.82 -2.28
C ALA A 532 15.08 -27.97 -0.99
N LEU A 533 14.27 -28.32 0.02
CA LEU A 533 14.33 -27.65 1.33
C LEU A 533 15.70 -27.84 2.00
N GLN A 534 16.30 -29.02 1.91
CA GLN A 534 17.64 -29.27 2.47
C GLN A 534 18.71 -28.50 1.69
N ASP A 535 18.64 -28.51 0.36
CA ASP A 535 19.62 -27.84 -0.50
C ASP A 535 19.57 -26.32 -0.32
N LEU A 536 18.37 -25.77 -0.09
CA LEU A 536 18.14 -24.35 0.13
C LEU A 536 18.36 -23.89 1.58
N ALA A 537 18.49 -24.82 2.54
CA ALA A 537 18.67 -24.48 3.96
C ALA A 537 19.91 -23.61 4.23
N GLN A 538 20.92 -23.69 3.36
CA GLN A 538 22.10 -22.81 3.41
C GLN A 538 21.78 -21.32 3.26
N TYR A 539 20.61 -20.99 2.71
CA TYR A 539 20.13 -19.62 2.52
C TYR A 539 19.09 -19.21 3.56
N ASP A 540 18.67 -20.12 4.44
CA ASP A 540 17.69 -19.79 5.48
C ASP A 540 18.28 -18.76 6.45
N GLY A 541 17.43 -17.84 6.89
CA GLY A 541 17.79 -16.84 7.88
C GLY A 541 16.61 -15.92 8.18
N GLU A 542 16.81 -14.95 9.07
CA GLU A 542 15.86 -13.85 9.38
C GLU A 542 16.55 -12.48 9.21
N THR A 543 15.86 -11.49 8.64
CA THR A 543 16.41 -10.14 8.49
C THR A 543 16.04 -9.36 9.74
N LYS A 544 17.00 -8.57 10.22
CA LYS A 544 16.75 -7.65 11.34
C LYS A 544 15.93 -6.44 10.91
N TYR A 545 15.85 -6.17 9.61
CA TYR A 545 15.20 -5.00 9.04
C TYR A 545 13.89 -5.41 8.38
N GLN A 546 12.80 -4.77 8.77
CA GLN A 546 11.55 -4.85 8.01
C GLN A 546 10.96 -3.43 7.85
N MET A 547 10.50 -3.15 6.64
CA MET A 547 9.89 -1.91 6.16
C MET A 547 8.41 -1.70 6.58
N SER A 548 8.00 -2.26 7.73
CA SER A 548 6.66 -2.23 8.36
C SER A 548 5.58 -3.09 7.68
N HIS A 549 5.20 -4.19 8.34
CA HIS A 549 3.79 -4.49 8.63
C HIS A 549 3.45 -4.00 10.04
N PHE A 550 2.30 -3.35 10.13
CA PHE A 550 1.92 -2.30 11.07
C PHE A 550 1.11 -2.90 12.23
N ASN A 551 1.52 -2.72 13.49
CA ASN A 551 0.64 -2.60 14.67
C ASN A 551 1.47 -2.42 15.93
N GLY A 552 1.55 -1.18 16.44
CA GLY A 552 1.72 -0.96 17.87
C GLY A 552 0.54 -0.18 18.40
N GLY A 553 -0.07 -0.65 19.48
CA GLY A 553 -1.27 -0.03 20.02
C GLY A 553 -1.00 1.38 20.57
N ILE A 554 -1.94 2.30 20.36
CA ILE A 554 -1.93 3.67 20.92
C ILE A 554 -1.59 3.66 22.42
N GLY A 555 -2.15 2.72 23.19
CA GLY A 555 -1.92 2.62 24.64
C GLY A 555 -0.45 2.38 25.02
N GLY A 556 0.25 1.47 24.33
CA GLY A 556 1.64 1.15 24.64
C GLY A 556 2.58 2.34 24.39
N ILE A 557 2.39 3.05 23.28
CA ILE A 557 3.20 4.23 22.95
C ILE A 557 2.83 5.42 23.81
N ALA A 558 1.55 5.61 24.13
CA ALA A 558 1.11 6.60 25.11
C ALA A 558 1.74 6.37 26.48
N ALA A 559 1.85 5.10 26.93
CA ALA A 559 2.51 4.76 28.19
C ALA A 559 4.00 5.13 28.13
N ALA A 560 4.66 4.89 26.99
CA ALA A 560 6.05 5.29 26.78
C ALA A 560 6.25 6.81 26.82
N VAL A 561 5.34 7.60 26.23
CA VAL A 561 5.33 9.07 26.36
C VAL A 561 5.18 9.49 27.82
N SER A 562 4.15 8.96 28.49
CA SER A 562 3.77 9.32 29.87
C SER A 562 4.86 8.98 30.89
N LEU A 563 5.53 7.85 30.73
CA LEU A 563 6.64 7.40 31.59
C LEU A 563 7.96 8.06 31.22
N GLY A 564 8.29 8.10 29.92
CA GLY A 564 9.53 8.68 29.40
C GLY A 564 9.69 10.14 29.81
N ARG A 565 8.63 10.94 29.67
CA ARG A 565 8.66 12.34 30.08
C ARG A 565 8.85 12.57 31.58
N ARG A 566 8.57 11.55 32.41
CA ARG A 566 8.74 11.58 33.87
C ARG A 566 10.07 10.96 34.31
N GLY A 567 10.97 10.69 33.37
CA GLY A 567 12.33 10.23 33.63
C GLY A 567 12.49 8.71 33.79
N HIS A 568 11.43 7.92 33.59
CA HIS A 568 11.52 6.46 33.67
C HIS A 568 12.26 5.87 32.47
N HIS A 569 13.08 4.84 32.69
CA HIS A 569 13.67 4.09 31.60
C HIS A 569 12.66 3.12 31.01
N VAL A 570 12.23 3.37 29.77
CA VAL A 570 11.20 2.57 29.10
C VAL A 570 11.82 1.81 27.93
N VAL A 571 11.58 0.50 27.90
CA VAL A 571 11.84 -0.33 26.73
C VAL A 571 10.50 -0.75 26.15
N VAL A 572 10.16 -0.25 24.97
CA VAL A 572 8.98 -0.65 24.20
C VAL A 572 9.37 -1.87 23.38
N LEU A 573 8.73 -3.00 23.66
CA LEU A 573 8.90 -4.25 22.92
C LEU A 573 7.74 -4.39 21.94
N GLU A 574 8.02 -4.19 20.67
CA GLU A 574 7.04 -4.30 19.59
C GLU A 574 7.25 -5.62 18.84
N ALA A 575 6.20 -6.43 18.75
CA ALA A 575 6.19 -7.68 18.01
C ALA A 575 6.43 -7.43 16.51
N ALA A 576 5.83 -6.36 15.99
CA ALA A 576 6.04 -5.90 14.63
C ALA A 576 7.48 -5.38 14.42
N PRO A 577 7.99 -5.43 13.19
CA PRO A 577 9.29 -4.83 12.84
C PRO A 577 9.38 -3.33 12.92
N LYS A 578 8.23 -2.69 12.96
CA LYS A 578 8.13 -1.25 12.99
C LYS A 578 6.76 -0.88 13.47
N LEU A 579 6.75 0.05 14.40
CA LEU A 579 5.57 0.75 14.84
C LEU A 579 5.05 1.61 13.70
N ALA A 580 3.85 1.28 13.25
CA ALA A 580 3.00 2.19 12.52
C ALA A 580 1.57 1.63 12.53
N GLU A 581 0.60 2.45 12.14
CA GLU A 581 -0.83 2.12 12.16
C GLU A 581 -1.48 2.32 10.78
N VAL A 582 -2.43 1.44 10.40
CA VAL A 582 -3.21 1.53 9.16
C VAL A 582 -4.60 2.15 9.42
N GLY A 583 -5.06 2.94 8.44
CA GLY A 583 -6.07 3.99 8.58
C GLY A 583 -7.50 3.55 8.90
N ALA A 584 -8.02 4.21 9.94
CA ALA A 584 -9.41 4.61 10.15
C ALA A 584 -9.37 5.98 10.85
N GLY A 585 -10.48 6.72 10.85
CA GLY A 585 -10.64 7.88 11.72
C GLY A 585 -10.73 7.46 13.19
N VAL A 586 -10.22 8.30 14.09
CA VAL A 586 -10.43 8.19 15.54
C VAL A 586 -10.83 9.55 16.11
N GLN A 587 -11.64 9.53 17.16
CA GLN A 587 -11.98 10.74 17.90
C GLN A 587 -10.89 11.05 18.92
N ILE A 588 -10.51 12.32 19.00
CA ILE A 588 -9.81 12.91 20.13
C ILE A 588 -10.87 13.55 21.03
N SER A 589 -11.31 12.80 22.04
CA SER A 589 -12.21 13.32 23.06
C SER A 589 -11.45 14.17 24.08
N PRO A 590 -12.12 15.07 24.80
CA PRO A 590 -11.44 16.11 25.60
C PRO A 590 -10.60 15.56 26.74
N ASN A 591 -11.01 14.44 27.35
CA ASN A 591 -10.22 13.68 28.31
C ASN A 591 -8.88 13.20 27.74
N MET A 592 -8.86 12.68 26.50
CA MET A 592 -7.62 12.34 25.81
C MET A 592 -6.84 13.59 25.39
N GLY A 593 -7.52 14.57 24.80
CA GLY A 593 -6.93 15.82 24.33
C GLY A 593 -6.15 16.55 25.43
N ARG A 594 -6.73 16.68 26.63
CA ARG A 594 -6.04 17.28 27.78
C ARG A 594 -4.75 16.57 28.16
N LEU A 595 -4.74 15.23 28.12
CA LEU A 595 -3.52 14.45 28.39
C LEU A 595 -2.49 14.68 27.27
N LEU A 596 -2.89 14.61 26.01
CA LEU A 596 -1.99 14.84 24.87
C LEU A 596 -1.40 16.26 24.89
N ASP A 597 -2.20 17.28 25.22
CA ASP A 597 -1.77 18.67 25.37
C ASP A 597 -0.80 18.83 26.55
N ARG A 598 -1.13 18.24 27.71
CA ARG A 598 -0.24 18.20 28.88
C ARG A 598 1.09 17.53 28.53
N TRP A 599 1.06 16.55 27.64
CA TRP A 599 2.22 15.78 27.15
C TRP A 599 2.93 16.43 25.96
N GLN A 600 2.41 17.55 25.44
CA GLN A 600 2.94 18.29 24.30
C GLN A 600 3.07 17.42 23.03
N VAL A 601 2.12 16.52 22.82
CA VAL A 601 2.06 15.69 21.60
C VAL A 601 1.55 16.55 20.44
N PRO A 602 2.25 16.62 19.29
CA PRO A 602 1.89 17.55 18.21
C PRO A 602 0.81 16.96 17.28
N PHE A 603 -0.47 17.05 17.66
CA PHE A 603 -1.59 16.51 16.87
C PHE A 603 -2.51 17.57 16.22
N HIS A 604 -2.51 18.81 16.70
CA HIS A 604 -3.46 19.85 16.24
C HIS A 604 -3.38 20.17 14.74
N ASP A 605 -2.21 20.07 14.11
CA ASP A 605 -2.06 20.38 12.67
C ASP A 605 -2.78 19.37 11.76
N LYS A 606 -3.22 18.23 12.31
CA LYS A 606 -3.82 17.11 11.57
C LYS A 606 -5.24 16.76 12.01
N GLU A 607 -5.72 17.37 13.08
CA GLU A 607 -7.06 17.12 13.58
C GLU A 607 -8.13 17.84 12.74
N THR A 608 -9.40 17.55 13.01
CA THR A 608 -10.54 18.32 12.52
C THR A 608 -11.43 18.55 13.72
N VAL A 609 -11.45 19.79 14.21
CA VAL A 609 -12.23 20.19 15.38
C VAL A 609 -13.71 20.12 15.02
N LEU A 610 -14.45 19.29 15.74
CA LEU A 610 -15.87 19.09 15.52
C LEU A 610 -16.68 20.16 16.23
N ARG A 611 -17.75 20.62 15.57
CA ARG A 611 -18.72 21.57 16.13
C ARG A 611 -20.06 20.94 16.43
N GLN A 612 -20.37 19.81 15.83
CA GLN A 612 -21.71 19.26 15.87
C GLN A 612 -21.72 17.73 15.63
N ILE A 613 -22.69 17.04 16.23
CA ILE A 613 -23.06 15.66 15.88
C ILE A 613 -24.54 15.62 15.54
N ASP A 614 -24.83 15.16 14.33
CA ASP A 614 -26.18 14.93 13.83
C ASP A 614 -26.53 13.44 13.91
N VAL A 615 -27.71 13.16 14.41
CA VAL A 615 -28.33 11.83 14.37
C VAL A 615 -29.53 11.89 13.44
N ARG A 616 -29.51 11.06 12.41
CA ARG A 616 -30.47 11.05 11.29
C ARG A 616 -31.12 9.68 11.14
N ARG A 617 -32.36 9.70 10.67
CA ARG A 617 -33.11 8.49 10.36
C ARG A 617 -32.62 7.83 9.07
N TRP A 618 -32.43 6.52 9.09
CA TRP A 618 -31.91 5.76 7.93
C TRP A 618 -32.77 5.87 6.67
N GLN A 619 -34.11 5.89 6.79
CA GLN A 619 -35.03 5.77 5.67
C GLN A 619 -35.12 7.03 4.79
N ASN A 620 -35.06 8.21 5.41
CA ASN A 620 -35.36 9.48 4.75
C ASN A 620 -34.39 10.61 5.10
N GLY A 621 -33.34 10.33 5.89
CA GLY A 621 -32.35 11.32 6.32
C GLY A 621 -32.89 12.37 7.31
N GLN A 622 -34.10 12.20 7.84
CA GLN A 622 -34.72 13.14 8.79
C GLN A 622 -33.83 13.30 10.02
N LEU A 623 -33.54 14.56 10.38
CA LEU A 623 -32.80 14.89 11.59
C LEU A 623 -33.64 14.52 12.83
N LEU A 624 -33.07 13.68 13.68
CA LEU A 624 -33.68 13.24 14.95
C LEU A 624 -33.13 14.05 16.12
N SER A 625 -31.82 14.28 16.14
CA SER A 625 -31.13 15.07 17.16
C SER A 625 -29.91 15.76 16.55
N SER A 626 -29.57 16.92 17.09
CA SER A 626 -28.34 17.66 16.78
C SER A 626 -27.73 18.14 18.08
N THR A 627 -26.48 17.76 18.34
CA THR A 627 -25.73 18.17 19.53
C THR A 627 -24.59 19.07 19.12
N ASN A 628 -24.59 20.32 19.61
CA ASN A 628 -23.57 21.30 19.32
C ASN A 628 -22.47 21.27 20.39
N TYR A 629 -21.24 21.57 19.98
CA TYR A 629 -20.09 21.66 20.84
C TYR A 629 -19.50 23.07 20.84
N ASP A 630 -19.09 23.50 22.03
CA ASP A 630 -18.28 24.69 22.18
C ASP A 630 -16.85 24.37 21.73
N SER A 631 -16.37 25.12 20.72
CA SER A 631 -15.05 24.93 20.13
C SER A 631 -13.88 25.31 21.06
N VAL A 632 -14.16 25.90 22.23
CA VAL A 632 -13.19 26.37 23.22
C VAL A 632 -13.20 25.49 24.46
N THR A 633 -14.38 25.18 25.02
CA THR A 633 -14.47 24.45 26.30
C THR A 633 -14.51 22.93 26.13
N ASP A 634 -15.29 22.44 25.16
CA ASP A 634 -15.41 21.01 24.88
C ASP A 634 -14.36 20.57 23.84
N ARG A 635 -14.20 21.30 22.73
CA ARG A 635 -13.23 21.06 21.63
C ARG A 635 -12.96 19.57 21.28
N PRO A 636 -13.99 18.72 21.05
CA PRO A 636 -13.74 17.39 20.51
C PRO A 636 -13.21 17.52 19.09
N SER A 637 -12.30 16.63 18.70
CA SER A 637 -11.79 16.62 17.33
C SER A 637 -11.69 15.19 16.79
N THR A 638 -11.46 15.06 15.49
CA THR A 638 -11.21 13.78 14.83
C THR A 638 -9.90 13.85 14.08
N ILE A 639 -9.21 12.72 14.00
CA ILE A 639 -7.90 12.64 13.36
C ILE A 639 -7.78 11.30 12.66
N HIS A 640 -6.94 11.23 11.64
CA HIS A 640 -6.54 9.95 11.07
C HIS A 640 -5.70 9.18 12.10
N ARG A 641 -6.07 7.93 12.42
CA ARG A 641 -5.44 7.12 13.48
C ARG A 641 -3.91 7.04 13.36
N ALA A 642 -3.40 6.87 12.14
CA ALA A 642 -1.97 6.84 11.87
C ALA A 642 -1.26 8.16 12.24
N ASP A 643 -1.93 9.30 12.09
CA ASP A 643 -1.31 10.60 12.38
C ASP A 643 -1.17 10.79 13.91
N LEU A 644 -2.19 10.41 14.70
CA LEU A 644 -2.11 10.39 16.17
C LEU A 644 -1.02 9.43 16.67
N HIS A 645 -1.00 8.21 16.14
CA HIS A 645 0.00 7.21 16.52
C HIS A 645 1.43 7.69 16.21
N ASN A 646 1.65 8.28 15.02
CA ASN A 646 2.96 8.83 14.67
C ASN A 646 3.36 9.99 15.58
N ALA A 647 2.43 10.89 15.93
CA ALA A 647 2.71 11.98 16.85
C ALA A 647 3.15 11.44 18.23
N LEU A 648 2.45 10.44 18.77
CA LEU A 648 2.83 9.77 20.01
C LEU A 648 4.21 9.10 19.92
N LEU A 649 4.48 8.40 18.83
CA LEU A 649 5.75 7.71 18.62
C LEU A 649 6.93 8.68 18.52
N GLU A 650 6.78 9.75 17.74
CA GLU A 650 7.78 10.80 17.59
C GLU A 650 8.05 11.48 18.95
N THR A 651 7.00 11.76 19.73
CA THR A 651 7.17 12.28 21.10
C THR A 651 7.88 11.27 22.01
N ALA A 652 7.49 9.99 22.00
CA ALA A 652 8.10 8.97 22.86
C ALA A 652 9.60 8.82 22.57
N LEU A 653 9.98 8.76 21.29
CA LEU A 653 11.37 8.61 20.86
C LEU A 653 12.21 9.88 20.97
N SER A 654 11.59 11.02 21.28
CA SER A 654 12.32 12.26 21.59
C SER A 654 13.00 12.21 22.96
N PHE A 655 12.59 11.29 23.85
CA PHE A 655 13.18 11.09 25.17
C PHE A 655 14.35 10.11 25.11
N GLU A 656 15.53 10.50 25.62
CA GLU A 656 16.73 9.64 25.62
C GLU A 656 16.58 8.36 26.45
N ASN A 657 15.66 8.38 27.42
CA ASN A 657 15.33 7.28 28.32
C ASN A 657 14.25 6.32 27.78
N VAL A 658 13.77 6.53 26.55
CA VAL A 658 12.82 5.62 25.89
C VAL A 658 13.51 4.92 24.72
N ARG A 659 13.47 3.60 24.72
CA ARG A 659 14.03 2.76 23.65
C ARG A 659 12.94 1.90 23.03
N LEU A 660 12.82 1.95 21.71
CA LEU A 660 12.01 1.01 20.95
C LEU A 660 12.86 -0.18 20.49
N GLN A 661 12.37 -1.38 20.74
CA GLN A 661 12.87 -2.61 20.16
C GLN A 661 11.73 -3.33 19.43
N VAL A 662 11.93 -3.47 18.13
CA VAL A 662 10.99 -4.12 17.20
C VAL A 662 11.32 -5.61 17.05
N ASN A 663 10.49 -6.38 16.34
CA ASN A 663 10.64 -7.83 16.17
C ASN A 663 10.73 -8.58 17.51
N SER A 664 10.06 -8.06 18.54
CA SER A 664 10.15 -8.52 19.92
C SER A 664 8.83 -9.15 20.35
N VAL A 665 8.52 -10.31 19.77
CA VAL A 665 7.29 -11.06 20.09
C VAL A 665 7.40 -11.61 21.50
N VAL A 666 6.65 -11.04 22.44
CA VAL A 666 6.58 -11.56 23.82
C VAL A 666 5.73 -12.83 23.83
N THR A 667 6.33 -13.95 24.24
CA THR A 667 5.61 -15.24 24.34
C THR A 667 5.26 -15.59 25.78
N ASN A 668 5.98 -15.05 26.78
CA ASN A 668 5.70 -15.33 28.18
C ASN A 668 6.08 -14.15 29.10
N VAL A 669 5.50 -14.13 30.29
CA VAL A 669 5.85 -13.20 31.36
C VAL A 669 5.99 -13.99 32.66
N ASP A 670 7.09 -13.77 33.37
CA ASP A 670 7.25 -14.21 34.75
C ASP A 670 6.63 -13.15 35.68
N PHE A 671 5.71 -13.58 36.53
CA PHE A 671 4.98 -12.71 37.46
C PHE A 671 5.65 -12.57 38.82
N ASN A 672 6.60 -13.45 39.15
CA ASN A 672 7.37 -13.39 40.41
C ASN A 672 8.57 -12.47 40.24
N THR A 673 9.22 -12.55 39.08
CA THR A 673 10.25 -11.62 38.64
C THR A 673 9.73 -10.92 37.39
N PRO A 674 9.46 -9.60 37.39
CA PRO A 674 8.89 -8.87 36.25
C PRO A 674 9.82 -8.90 35.02
N GLU A 675 9.75 -10.02 34.32
CA GLU A 675 10.60 -10.39 33.20
C GLU A 675 9.71 -10.93 32.09
N VAL A 676 9.94 -10.45 30.87
CA VAL A 676 9.29 -10.96 29.68
C VAL A 676 10.22 -11.86 28.90
N VAL A 677 9.67 -12.93 28.34
CA VAL A 677 10.37 -13.89 27.48
C VAL A 677 9.90 -13.66 26.05
N LEU A 678 10.84 -13.42 25.14
CA LEU A 678 10.57 -13.25 23.72
C LEU A 678 10.55 -14.61 22.99
N ALA A 679 9.99 -14.63 21.78
CA ALA A 679 9.93 -15.82 20.94
C ALA A 679 11.31 -16.39 20.57
N ASP A 680 12.33 -15.53 20.49
CA ASP A 680 13.73 -15.92 20.25
C ASP A 680 14.43 -16.48 21.51
N GLY A 681 13.73 -16.55 22.64
CA GLY A 681 14.24 -17.01 23.93
C GLY A 681 14.97 -15.94 24.75
N SER A 682 15.14 -14.72 24.23
CA SER A 682 15.71 -13.61 24.99
C SER A 682 14.77 -13.17 26.12
N ARG A 683 15.36 -12.59 27.16
CA ARG A 683 14.69 -12.23 28.41
C ARG A 683 14.95 -10.77 28.73
N PHE A 684 13.89 -10.02 28.99
CA PHE A 684 13.96 -8.61 29.37
C PHE A 684 13.37 -8.43 30.75
N ARG A 685 14.22 -8.06 31.70
CA ARG A 685 13.83 -7.79 33.08
C ARG A 685 13.63 -6.29 33.27
N GLY A 686 12.49 -5.92 33.85
CA GLY A 686 12.18 -4.57 34.30
C GLY A 686 11.89 -4.55 35.80
N ASP A 687 11.59 -3.35 36.32
CA ASP A 687 10.97 -3.21 37.65
C ASP A 687 9.44 -3.41 37.57
N VAL A 688 8.87 -3.15 36.39
CA VAL A 688 7.45 -3.29 36.06
C VAL A 688 7.29 -3.74 34.61
N VAL A 689 6.27 -4.56 34.32
CA VAL A 689 5.87 -4.96 32.96
C VAL A 689 4.47 -4.43 32.67
N LEU A 690 4.33 -3.64 31.60
CA LEU A 690 3.05 -3.11 31.13
C LEU A 690 2.67 -3.80 29.81
N ALA A 691 1.64 -4.63 29.85
CA ALA A 691 1.17 -5.39 28.70
C ALA A 691 0.10 -4.60 27.93
N ALA A 692 0.49 -4.08 26.77
CA ALA A 692 -0.37 -3.34 25.83
C ALA A 692 -0.61 -4.12 24.52
N ASP A 693 -0.71 -5.46 24.60
CA ASP A 693 -0.81 -6.39 23.46
C ASP A 693 -2.24 -6.53 22.89
N GLY A 694 -3.12 -5.61 23.25
CA GLY A 694 -4.43 -5.40 22.62
C GLY A 694 -5.48 -6.47 22.92
N ILE A 695 -6.56 -6.47 22.12
CA ILE A 695 -7.70 -7.37 22.33
C ILE A 695 -7.35 -8.87 22.18
N LYS A 696 -6.29 -9.20 21.43
CA LYS A 696 -5.73 -10.56 21.28
C LYS A 696 -4.60 -10.87 22.27
N SER A 697 -4.60 -10.19 23.42
CA SER A 697 -3.55 -10.31 24.42
C SER A 697 -3.23 -11.77 24.77
N THR A 698 -1.96 -12.14 24.63
CA THR A 698 -1.45 -13.45 25.05
C THR A 698 -1.07 -13.44 26.53
N ILE A 699 -0.88 -12.26 27.11
CA ILE A 699 -0.53 -12.07 28.52
C ILE A 699 -1.76 -12.10 29.42
N ARG A 700 -2.91 -11.60 28.95
CA ARG A 700 -4.18 -11.57 29.71
C ARG A 700 -4.57 -12.92 30.32
N PRO A 701 -4.69 -14.04 29.58
CA PRO A 701 -5.08 -15.32 30.17
C PRO A 701 -4.06 -15.81 31.22
N LYS A 702 -2.77 -15.53 31.02
CA LYS A 702 -1.69 -15.90 31.95
C LYS A 702 -1.75 -15.10 33.26
N LEU A 703 -1.98 -13.79 33.15
CA LEU A 703 -2.17 -12.90 34.29
C LEU A 703 -3.38 -13.33 35.11
N LEU A 704 -4.47 -13.74 34.44
CA LEU A 704 -5.69 -14.19 35.11
C LEU A 704 -5.63 -15.63 35.62
N GLN A 705 -4.66 -16.45 35.17
CA GLN A 705 -4.68 -17.91 35.36
C GLN A 705 -6.01 -18.54 34.89
N ASP A 706 -6.53 -18.04 33.77
CA ASP A 706 -7.83 -18.44 33.26
C ASP A 706 -7.76 -18.58 31.72
N GLU A 707 -7.38 -19.77 31.26
CA GLU A 707 -7.34 -20.11 29.83
C GLU A 707 -8.74 -20.33 29.24
N SER A 708 -9.79 -20.37 30.08
CA SER A 708 -11.18 -20.51 29.62
C SER A 708 -11.82 -19.18 29.18
N LEU A 709 -11.13 -18.05 29.42
CA LEU A 709 -11.60 -16.72 29.05
C LEU A 709 -11.55 -16.54 27.53
N ASN A 710 -12.71 -16.69 26.90
CA ASN A 710 -12.87 -16.55 25.46
C ASN A 710 -13.46 -15.19 25.08
N VAL A 711 -13.11 -14.73 23.88
CA VAL A 711 -13.73 -13.56 23.26
C VAL A 711 -15.20 -13.85 22.96
N ALA A 712 -16.07 -12.87 23.17
CA ALA A 712 -17.48 -12.94 22.83
C ALA A 712 -17.76 -12.10 21.57
N PRO A 713 -18.23 -12.72 20.47
CA PRO A 713 -18.69 -11.96 19.32
C PRO A 713 -19.95 -11.19 19.70
N THR A 714 -20.05 -9.93 19.28
CA THR A 714 -21.23 -9.11 19.60
C THR A 714 -22.43 -9.39 18.70
N GLY A 715 -22.21 -10.11 17.59
CA GLY A 715 -23.16 -10.28 16.50
C GLY A 715 -23.15 -9.13 15.49
N ASP A 716 -22.23 -8.17 15.62
CA ASP A 716 -22.09 -7.02 14.72
C ASP A 716 -20.72 -7.07 14.02
N ALA A 717 -20.69 -6.52 12.81
CA ALA A 717 -19.48 -6.27 12.04
C ALA A 717 -19.49 -4.85 11.46
N ALA A 718 -18.33 -4.36 11.06
CA ALA A 718 -18.15 -3.02 10.54
C ALA A 718 -17.43 -3.04 9.19
N TYR A 719 -17.96 -2.33 8.19
CA TYR A 719 -17.15 -1.81 7.08
C TYR A 719 -16.49 -0.50 7.53
N ARG A 720 -15.22 -0.26 7.17
CA ARG A 720 -14.53 1.02 7.40
C ARG A 720 -14.01 1.54 6.07
N LEU A 721 -14.35 2.77 5.77
CA LEU A 721 -14.04 3.45 4.52
C LEU A 721 -13.34 4.76 4.83
N ILE A 722 -12.43 5.15 3.95
CA ILE A 722 -11.90 6.51 3.89
C ILE A 722 -12.09 6.98 2.46
N LEU A 723 -12.90 8.01 2.28
CA LEU A 723 -13.10 8.66 0.99
C LEU A 723 -12.21 9.90 0.93
N SER A 724 -11.55 10.10 -0.20
CA SER A 724 -10.83 11.35 -0.47
C SER A 724 -11.82 12.50 -0.62
N ARG A 725 -11.37 13.73 -0.33
CA ARG A 725 -12.17 14.92 -0.63
C ARG A 725 -12.58 14.97 -2.11
N GLU A 726 -11.75 14.51 -3.04
CA GLU A 726 -12.09 14.42 -4.46
C GLU A 726 -13.29 13.49 -4.70
N GLN A 727 -13.30 12.30 -4.10
CA GLN A 727 -14.43 11.36 -4.18
C GLN A 727 -15.72 11.98 -3.59
N MET A 728 -15.60 12.68 -2.46
CA MET A 728 -16.75 13.37 -1.85
C MET A 728 -17.26 14.53 -2.70
N LEU A 729 -16.37 15.27 -3.36
CA LEU A 729 -16.74 16.41 -4.22
C LEU A 729 -17.27 16.00 -5.60
N ALA A 730 -17.07 14.74 -6.01
CA ALA A 730 -17.62 14.22 -7.25
C ALA A 730 -19.16 14.12 -7.23
N ASN A 731 -19.77 14.17 -6.04
CA ASN A 731 -21.21 14.18 -5.86
C ASN A 731 -21.64 15.41 -5.03
N GLU A 732 -22.52 16.25 -5.58
CA GLU A 732 -22.99 17.48 -4.88
C GLU A 732 -23.68 17.18 -3.54
N LEU A 733 -24.32 16.01 -3.36
CA LEU A 733 -24.91 15.61 -2.07
C LEU A 733 -23.85 15.34 -1.00
N LEU A 734 -22.69 14.79 -1.38
CA LEU A 734 -21.63 14.42 -0.43
C LEU A 734 -20.73 15.58 -0.05
N LYS A 735 -20.71 16.65 -0.85
CA LYS A 735 -19.92 17.86 -0.62
C LYS A 735 -20.17 18.49 0.75
N GLU A 736 -21.42 18.61 1.17
CA GLU A 736 -21.76 19.21 2.47
C GLU A 736 -21.20 18.38 3.64
N LEU A 737 -21.17 17.06 3.50
CA LEU A 737 -20.67 16.17 4.55
C LEU A 737 -19.17 16.39 4.83
N VAL A 738 -18.36 16.58 3.78
CA VAL A 738 -16.91 16.80 3.96
C VAL A 738 -16.57 18.24 4.32
N ASP A 739 -17.39 19.22 3.94
CA ASP A 739 -17.13 20.65 4.20
C ASP A 739 -17.52 21.09 5.61
N GLN A 740 -18.50 20.42 6.22
CA GLN A 740 -18.97 20.77 7.55
C GLN A 740 -18.13 20.06 8.63
N PRO A 741 -17.76 20.76 9.73
CA PRO A 741 -17.03 20.17 10.85
C PRO A 741 -17.96 19.39 11.77
N LEU A 742 -18.72 18.43 11.22
CA LEU A 742 -19.72 17.67 11.95
C LEU A 742 -19.56 16.17 11.77
N VAL A 743 -20.06 15.41 12.73
CA VAL A 743 -20.27 13.97 12.62
C VAL A 743 -21.71 13.73 12.18
N THR A 744 -21.93 12.90 11.18
CA THR A 744 -23.28 12.45 10.79
C THR A 744 -23.44 10.98 11.12
N ARG A 745 -24.51 10.64 11.85
CA ARG A 745 -24.87 9.27 12.18
C ARG A 745 -26.26 8.95 11.63
N TRP A 746 -26.36 7.96 10.76
CA TRP A 746 -27.64 7.43 10.27
C TRP A 746 -27.99 6.15 11.03
N ILE A 747 -29.17 6.09 11.63
CA ILE A 747 -29.59 4.98 12.50
C ILE A 747 -30.82 4.26 11.97
N GLY A 748 -30.79 2.93 12.00
CA GLY A 748 -31.85 2.06 11.50
C GLY A 748 -31.83 0.64 12.07
N PRO A 749 -32.74 -0.22 11.59
CA PRO A 749 -32.89 -1.60 12.08
C PRO A 749 -31.60 -2.42 11.94
N GLY A 750 -31.02 -2.82 13.08
CA GLY A 750 -29.82 -3.67 13.13
C GLY A 750 -28.56 -3.05 12.53
N ARG A 751 -28.58 -1.77 12.13
CA ARG A 751 -27.55 -1.14 11.30
C ARG A 751 -27.42 0.34 11.62
N HIS A 752 -26.22 0.88 11.47
CA HIS A 752 -26.03 2.33 11.48
C HIS A 752 -24.78 2.73 10.69
N VAL A 753 -24.75 3.96 10.19
CA VAL A 753 -23.59 4.54 9.50
C VAL A 753 -23.12 5.75 10.29
N VAL A 754 -21.81 5.91 10.45
CA VAL A 754 -21.22 7.13 11.03
C VAL A 754 -20.14 7.68 10.09
N GLY A 755 -20.26 8.96 9.75
CA GLY A 755 -19.35 9.67 8.86
C GLY A 755 -18.82 10.96 9.50
N TYR A 756 -17.55 11.30 9.27
CA TYR A 756 -16.95 12.56 9.73
C TYR A 756 -15.68 12.93 8.95
N PRO A 757 -15.38 14.23 8.80
CA PRO A 757 -14.16 14.69 8.14
C PRO A 757 -12.92 14.42 9.01
N ILE A 758 -11.80 14.11 8.38
CA ILE A 758 -10.48 13.96 9.03
C ILE A 758 -9.42 14.68 8.18
N ARG A 759 -8.23 14.91 8.75
CA ARG A 759 -7.11 15.63 8.10
C ARG A 759 -7.54 17.00 7.57
N ASN A 760 -8.11 17.82 8.44
CA ASN A 760 -8.62 19.15 8.07
C ASN A 760 -9.52 19.12 6.81
N HIS A 761 -10.51 18.22 6.78
CA HIS A 761 -11.46 18.08 5.66
C HIS A 761 -10.86 17.57 4.33
N GLU A 762 -9.62 17.04 4.32
CA GLU A 762 -9.02 16.43 3.12
C GLU A 762 -9.53 15.01 2.85
N GLN A 763 -10.07 14.34 3.87
CA GLN A 763 -10.65 13.00 3.76
C GLN A 763 -11.92 12.90 4.62
N TYR A 764 -12.78 11.95 4.28
CA TYR A 764 -14.00 11.65 5.01
C TYR A 764 -13.98 10.20 5.46
N ASN A 765 -14.00 9.98 6.77
CA ASN A 765 -14.04 8.65 7.36
C ASN A 765 -15.49 8.19 7.46
N VAL A 766 -15.77 6.95 7.07
CA VAL A 766 -17.09 6.32 7.22
C VAL A 766 -16.95 4.94 7.86
N VAL A 767 -17.81 4.64 8.84
CA VAL A 767 -17.96 3.31 9.41
C VAL A 767 -19.41 2.86 9.26
N LEU A 768 -19.63 1.70 8.64
CA LEU A 768 -20.95 1.14 8.40
C LEU A 768 -21.11 -0.14 9.22
N LEU A 769 -21.97 -0.11 10.22
CA LEU A 769 -22.23 -1.22 11.14
C LEU A 769 -23.39 -2.05 10.62
N HIS A 770 -23.19 -3.37 10.58
CA HIS A 770 -24.17 -4.34 10.12
C HIS A 770 -24.12 -5.63 10.95
N PRO A 771 -25.17 -6.48 10.89
CA PRO A 771 -25.13 -7.79 11.53
C PRO A 771 -24.00 -8.65 10.96
N ASP A 772 -23.26 -9.33 11.83
CA ASP A 772 -22.24 -10.30 11.43
C ASP A 772 -22.90 -11.49 10.71
N ARG A 773 -22.28 -11.94 9.62
CA ARG A 773 -22.78 -13.03 8.77
C ARG A 773 -22.35 -14.42 9.23
N GLY A 774 -21.62 -14.52 10.34
CA GLY A 774 -21.40 -15.79 11.05
C GLY A 774 -20.45 -16.77 10.35
N THR A 775 -19.49 -16.29 9.54
CA THR A 775 -18.48 -17.17 8.94
C THR A 775 -17.62 -17.85 10.02
N VAL A 776 -17.33 -19.15 9.82
CA VAL A 776 -16.72 -20.08 10.81
C VAL A 776 -15.22 -19.87 11.05
N ASP A 777 -14.61 -18.81 10.53
CA ASP A 777 -13.16 -18.59 10.68
C ASP A 777 -12.80 -17.66 11.85
N ASP A 778 -11.72 -18.01 12.57
CA ASP A 778 -11.03 -17.25 13.63
C ASP A 778 -10.45 -15.88 13.17
N GLN A 779 -10.72 -15.49 11.92
CA GLN A 779 -10.27 -14.23 11.35
C GLN A 779 -11.24 -13.09 11.70
N TRP A 780 -10.77 -12.17 12.56
CA TRP A 780 -11.56 -11.02 13.02
C TRP A 780 -11.66 -9.88 11.99
N THR A 781 -10.88 -9.96 10.92
CA THR A 781 -10.98 -9.09 9.76
C THR A 781 -11.03 -9.97 8.52
N ILE A 782 -12.10 -9.86 7.74
CA ILE A 782 -12.29 -10.63 6.50
C ILE A 782 -12.40 -9.67 5.32
N LYS A 783 -12.08 -10.14 4.12
CA LYS A 783 -12.35 -9.38 2.90
C LYS A 783 -13.87 -9.37 2.66
N GLY A 784 -14.46 -8.18 2.58
CA GLY A 784 -15.85 -7.99 2.16
C GLY A 784 -15.95 -7.72 0.66
N SER A 785 -17.15 -7.76 0.12
CA SER A 785 -17.43 -7.32 -1.25
C SER A 785 -18.21 -6.01 -1.26
N LYS A 786 -18.05 -5.20 -2.31
CA LYS A 786 -18.86 -3.99 -2.47
C LYS A 786 -20.34 -4.34 -2.60
N GLN A 787 -20.64 -5.46 -3.25
CA GLN A 787 -22.02 -5.94 -3.40
C GLN A 787 -22.66 -6.31 -2.06
N ASP A 788 -21.90 -6.89 -1.14
CA ASP A 788 -22.39 -7.21 0.21
C ASP A 788 -22.78 -5.95 0.99
N MET A 789 -21.94 -4.92 0.91
CA MET A 789 -22.23 -3.62 1.51
C MET A 789 -23.45 -2.96 0.86
N VAL A 790 -23.57 -3.00 -0.47
CA VAL A 790 -24.78 -2.51 -1.17
C VAL A 790 -26.02 -3.23 -0.67
N ASN A 791 -25.98 -4.57 -0.58
CA ASN A 791 -27.09 -5.40 -0.12
C ASN A 791 -27.47 -5.09 1.34
N ASP A 792 -26.49 -4.85 2.21
CA ASP A 792 -26.73 -4.53 3.62
C ASP A 792 -27.42 -3.17 3.82
N PHE A 793 -27.24 -2.22 2.90
CA PHE A 793 -27.77 -0.86 3.02
C PHE A 793 -28.83 -0.53 1.95
N VAL A 794 -29.49 -1.54 1.38
CA VAL A 794 -30.61 -1.34 0.45
C VAL A 794 -31.72 -0.51 1.13
N GLY A 795 -32.23 0.50 0.41
CA GLY A 795 -33.33 1.34 0.88
C GLY A 795 -32.95 2.42 1.90
N TRP A 796 -31.67 2.54 2.26
CA TRP A 796 -31.17 3.67 3.05
C TRP A 796 -31.26 4.97 2.26
N GLU A 797 -31.20 6.10 2.94
CA GLU A 797 -31.26 7.41 2.31
C GLU A 797 -30.06 7.68 1.37
N GLU A 798 -30.23 8.63 0.46
CA GLU A 798 -29.37 8.82 -0.70
C GLU A 798 -27.89 9.09 -0.37
N HIS A 799 -27.55 9.80 0.72
CA HIS A 799 -26.13 10.05 1.03
C HIS A 799 -25.39 8.74 1.33
N VAL A 800 -26.02 7.80 2.04
CA VAL A 800 -25.43 6.48 2.33
C VAL A 800 -25.19 5.70 1.03
N HIS A 801 -26.14 5.71 0.08
CA HIS A 801 -25.94 5.05 -1.23
C HIS A 801 -24.79 5.68 -2.01
N GLN A 802 -24.72 7.02 -2.03
CA GLN A 802 -23.67 7.72 -2.76
C GLN A 802 -22.29 7.53 -2.13
N ILE A 803 -22.21 7.44 -0.79
CA ILE A 803 -20.99 7.04 -0.08
C ILE A 803 -20.54 5.64 -0.53
N ILE A 804 -21.45 4.67 -0.54
CA ILE A 804 -21.16 3.29 -0.94
C ILE A 804 -20.74 3.22 -2.41
N ALA A 805 -21.43 3.97 -3.28
CA ALA A 805 -21.13 4.04 -4.70
C ALA A 805 -19.73 4.60 -4.98
N SER A 806 -19.26 5.55 -4.16
CA SER A 806 -17.97 6.24 -4.29
C SER A 806 -16.76 5.41 -3.87
N VAL A 807 -16.95 4.20 -3.35
CA VAL A 807 -15.86 3.27 -3.01
C VAL A 807 -15.30 2.63 -4.28
N ASP A 808 -13.98 2.77 -4.50
CA ASP A 808 -13.28 2.14 -5.62
C ASP A 808 -12.85 0.70 -5.28
N GLY A 809 -13.19 -0.27 -6.13
CA GLY A 809 -12.72 -1.67 -6.04
C GLY A 809 -13.39 -2.54 -4.97
N ASP A 810 -12.91 -3.79 -4.87
CA ASP A 810 -13.38 -4.83 -3.92
C ASP A 810 -12.42 -5.08 -2.74
N ASP A 811 -11.43 -4.21 -2.52
CA ASP A 811 -10.53 -4.29 -1.36
C ASP A 811 -11.16 -3.68 -0.10
N LEU A 812 -12.37 -4.16 0.19
CA LEU A 812 -13.12 -3.83 1.39
C LEU A 812 -12.75 -4.80 2.51
N MET A 813 -12.48 -4.27 3.69
CA MET A 813 -12.27 -5.08 4.88
C MET A 813 -13.50 -4.97 5.79
N VAL A 814 -13.88 -6.09 6.39
CA VAL A 814 -14.98 -6.20 7.34
C VAL A 814 -14.40 -6.66 8.67
N TRP A 815 -14.63 -5.87 9.71
CA TRP A 815 -14.14 -6.16 11.06
C TRP A 815 -15.28 -6.71 11.92
N LYS A 816 -15.12 -7.94 12.40
CA LYS A 816 -16.03 -8.51 13.40
C LYS A 816 -15.83 -7.81 14.74
N LEU A 817 -16.93 -7.36 15.34
CA LEU A 817 -16.88 -6.70 16.63
C LEU A 817 -16.95 -7.72 17.76
N ASN A 818 -15.96 -7.63 18.63
CA ASN A 818 -15.67 -8.61 19.65
C ASN A 818 -15.44 -7.90 20.98
N LEU A 819 -15.84 -8.53 22.07
CA LEU A 819 -15.67 -8.01 23.43
C LEU A 819 -15.19 -9.12 24.36
N TYR A 820 -14.60 -8.72 25.49
CA TYR A 820 -14.40 -9.59 26.63
C TYR A 820 -15.30 -9.15 27.78
N PRO A 821 -15.80 -10.08 28.61
CA PRO A 821 -16.45 -9.70 29.86
C PRO A 821 -15.47 -8.94 30.78
N PRO A 822 -15.97 -8.12 31.72
CA PRO A 822 -15.14 -7.45 32.71
C PRO A 822 -14.15 -8.42 33.39
N LEU A 823 -12.87 -8.06 33.40
CA LEU A 823 -11.81 -8.92 33.90
C LEU A 823 -11.79 -8.93 35.44
N LYS A 824 -11.47 -10.08 36.05
CA LYS A 824 -11.37 -10.20 37.52
C LYS A 824 -10.32 -9.26 38.11
N THR A 825 -9.19 -9.09 37.43
CA THR A 825 -8.13 -8.14 37.78
C THR A 825 -7.37 -7.74 36.52
N TRP A 826 -6.71 -6.59 36.54
CA TRP A 826 -5.81 -6.10 35.50
C TRP A 826 -4.34 -6.28 35.88
N VAL A 827 -4.05 -6.65 37.13
CA VAL A 827 -2.71 -6.64 37.69
C VAL A 827 -2.35 -7.96 38.39
N ARG A 828 -1.07 -8.31 38.37
CA ARG A 828 -0.50 -9.38 39.20
C ARG A 828 0.95 -9.05 39.51
N GLY A 829 1.25 -8.86 40.80
CA GLY A 829 2.59 -8.47 41.24
C GLY A 829 2.99 -7.16 40.55
N SER A 830 4.14 -7.17 39.88
CA SER A 830 4.65 -6.01 39.12
C SER A 830 4.30 -6.05 37.63
N VAL A 831 3.20 -6.71 37.26
CA VAL A 831 2.71 -6.79 35.88
C VAL A 831 1.29 -6.22 35.81
N ALA A 832 1.03 -5.33 34.85
CA ALA A 832 -0.29 -4.74 34.59
C ALA A 832 -0.66 -4.81 33.11
N LEU A 833 -1.93 -5.05 32.82
CA LEU A 833 -2.54 -4.86 31.49
C LEU A 833 -2.93 -3.38 31.31
N LEU A 834 -3.06 -2.91 30.06
CA LEU A 834 -3.70 -1.62 29.74
C LEU A 834 -4.43 -1.62 28.39
N GLY A 835 -5.33 -0.64 28.19
CA GLY A 835 -6.07 -0.45 26.95
C GLY A 835 -6.94 -1.67 26.58
N ASP A 836 -6.95 -2.04 25.30
CA ASP A 836 -7.73 -3.19 24.83
C ASP A 836 -7.29 -4.55 25.43
N ALA A 837 -6.12 -4.61 26.08
CA ALA A 837 -5.74 -5.78 26.87
C ALA A 837 -6.56 -5.91 28.17
N CYS A 838 -7.07 -4.79 28.71
CA CYS A 838 -7.96 -4.72 29.88
C CYS A 838 -9.44 -4.69 29.48
N HIS A 839 -9.81 -3.73 28.63
CA HIS A 839 -11.19 -3.28 28.44
C HIS A 839 -11.49 -3.00 26.96
N PRO A 840 -11.42 -4.00 26.07
CA PRO A 840 -11.62 -3.79 24.63
C PRO A 840 -12.95 -3.09 24.34
N MET A 841 -12.91 -1.99 23.59
CA MET A 841 -14.07 -1.12 23.42
C MET A 841 -14.75 -1.26 22.06
N LEU A 842 -16.08 -1.20 22.07
CA LEU A 842 -16.89 -1.17 20.85
C LEU A 842 -17.00 0.27 20.29
N PRO A 843 -17.13 0.43 18.96
CA PRO A 843 -17.08 1.74 18.30
C PRO A 843 -18.36 2.58 18.42
N TYR A 844 -19.20 2.39 19.45
CA TYR A 844 -20.49 3.08 19.59
C TYR A 844 -20.42 4.42 20.34
N VAL A 845 -19.38 4.64 21.16
CA VAL A 845 -19.19 5.86 21.97
C VAL A 845 -17.83 6.54 21.74
N ALA A 846 -17.04 6.05 20.78
CA ALA A 846 -15.77 6.64 20.34
C ALA A 846 -14.71 6.90 21.45
N GLN A 847 -14.66 6.06 22.48
CA GLN A 847 -13.74 6.22 23.63
C GLN A 847 -12.55 5.25 23.67
N GLY A 848 -12.44 4.26 22.78
CA GLY A 848 -11.41 3.22 22.87
C GLY A 848 -9.97 3.75 22.96
N ALA A 849 -9.59 4.67 22.05
CA ALA A 849 -8.27 5.29 22.08
C ALA A 849 -8.07 6.15 23.34
N ALA A 850 -9.09 6.90 23.74
CA ALA A 850 -9.03 7.78 24.90
C ALA A 850 -8.78 7.02 26.21
N GLN A 851 -9.45 5.89 26.38
CA GLN A 851 -9.33 5.08 27.59
C GLN A 851 -7.98 4.37 27.68
N ALA A 852 -7.38 4.00 26.54
CA ALA A 852 -6.01 3.50 26.50
C ALA A 852 -4.98 4.60 26.84
N VAL A 853 -5.21 5.85 26.42
CA VAL A 853 -4.37 7.00 26.77
C VAL A 853 -4.54 7.39 28.25
N GLU A 854 -5.75 7.31 28.80
CA GLU A 854 -6.00 7.52 30.23
C GLU A 854 -5.26 6.49 31.09
N ASP A 855 -5.25 5.21 30.70
CA ASP A 855 -4.48 4.18 31.40
C ASP A 855 -2.99 4.51 31.43
N ALA A 856 -2.44 4.93 30.28
CA ALA A 856 -1.06 5.38 30.16
C ALA A 856 -0.76 6.60 31.05
N GLY A 857 -1.71 7.54 31.15
CA GLY A 857 -1.62 8.67 32.07
C GLY A 857 -1.57 8.23 33.53
N ALA A 858 -2.56 7.43 33.95
CA ALA A 858 -2.64 6.94 35.31
C ALA A 858 -1.39 6.14 35.73
N LEU A 859 -0.95 5.20 34.89
CA LEU A 859 0.28 4.42 35.12
C LEU A 859 1.52 5.32 35.23
N GLY A 860 1.67 6.29 34.32
CA GLY A 860 2.78 7.23 34.37
C GLY A 860 2.79 8.10 35.62
N ALA A 861 1.61 8.59 36.04
CA ALA A 861 1.47 9.40 37.24
C ALA A 861 1.82 8.62 38.51
N ILE A 862 1.20 7.45 38.72
CA ILE A 862 1.39 6.69 39.96
C ILE A 862 2.78 6.10 40.10
N LEU A 863 3.36 5.57 39.01
CA LEU A 863 4.72 5.00 39.05
C LEU A 863 5.78 6.07 39.33
N SER A 864 5.52 7.34 39.02
CA SER A 864 6.38 8.47 39.36
C SER A 864 6.23 8.98 40.79
N SER A 865 5.19 8.54 41.53
CA SER A 865 4.94 8.96 42.91
C SER A 865 5.51 7.99 43.95
N LEU A 866 6.18 6.92 43.49
CA LEU A 866 6.76 5.90 44.35
C LEU A 866 8.07 6.37 44.97
N SER A 867 8.28 5.99 46.22
CA SER A 867 9.52 6.24 46.96
C SER A 867 10.46 5.04 46.86
N THR A 868 9.92 3.82 46.78
CA THR A 868 10.70 2.58 46.64
C THR A 868 10.09 1.63 45.59
N ARG A 869 10.90 0.70 45.07
CA ARG A 869 10.45 -0.31 44.10
C ARG A 869 9.48 -1.34 44.71
N ASP A 870 9.54 -1.52 46.04
CA ASP A 870 8.67 -2.46 46.75
C ASP A 870 7.21 -2.01 46.77
N GLU A 871 6.94 -0.73 46.47
CA GLU A 871 5.59 -0.16 46.36
C GLU A 871 4.91 -0.45 45.01
N ILE A 872 5.62 -1.00 44.01
CA ILE A 872 5.09 -1.20 42.65
C ILE A 872 3.82 -2.07 42.64
N PRO A 873 3.75 -3.24 43.31
CA PRO A 873 2.53 -4.05 43.30
C PRO A 873 1.31 -3.31 43.85
N GLN A 874 1.48 -2.57 44.95
CA GLN A 874 0.40 -1.77 45.56
C GLN A 874 0.02 -0.60 44.65
N ALA A 875 0.99 0.04 44.01
CA ALA A 875 0.74 1.10 43.03
C ALA A 875 -0.10 0.60 41.85
N LEU A 876 0.21 -0.58 41.31
CA LEU A 876 -0.56 -1.18 40.23
C LEU A 876 -1.99 -1.54 40.67
N GLN A 877 -2.19 -1.98 41.91
CA GLN A 877 -3.54 -2.19 42.46
C GLN A 877 -4.34 -0.89 42.56
N ILE A 878 -3.70 0.23 42.90
CA ILE A 878 -4.35 1.55 42.92
C ILE A 878 -4.63 2.07 41.51
N TYR A 879 -3.76 1.78 40.54
CA TYR A 879 -4.04 2.00 39.13
C TYR A 879 -5.32 1.24 38.71
N GLU A 880 -5.43 -0.06 39.02
CA GLU A 880 -6.64 -0.83 38.72
C GLU A 880 -7.87 -0.22 39.40
N SER A 881 -7.82 0.06 40.71
CA SER A 881 -9.00 0.52 41.45
C SER A 881 -9.47 1.92 41.01
N SER A 882 -8.56 2.80 40.59
CA SER A 882 -8.90 4.14 40.09
C SER A 882 -9.46 4.12 38.67
N ARG A 883 -9.09 3.13 37.84
CA ARG A 883 -9.46 3.08 36.41
C ARG A 883 -10.59 2.12 36.08
N LYS A 884 -10.64 0.96 36.75
CA LYS A 884 -11.47 -0.17 36.35
C LYS A 884 -12.94 0.15 36.27
N GLN A 885 -13.50 0.72 37.33
CA GLN A 885 -14.92 1.08 37.36
C GLN A 885 -15.26 2.06 36.23
N HIS A 886 -14.41 3.06 35.99
CA HIS A 886 -14.63 4.06 34.95
C HIS A 886 -14.57 3.44 33.55
N ALA A 887 -13.51 2.69 33.24
CA ALA A 887 -13.35 2.05 31.93
C ALA A 887 -14.46 1.03 31.64
N GLU A 888 -14.86 0.24 32.64
CA GLU A 888 -15.97 -0.71 32.52
C GLU A 888 -17.32 -0.01 32.29
N GLN A 889 -17.58 1.11 32.97
CA GLN A 889 -18.78 1.92 32.72
C GLN A 889 -18.81 2.46 31.28
N VAL A 890 -17.66 2.94 30.78
CA VAL A 890 -17.54 3.42 29.39
C VAL A 890 -17.73 2.26 28.41
N GLN A 891 -17.11 1.10 28.65
CA GLN A 891 -17.27 -0.10 27.82
C GLN A 891 -18.74 -0.57 27.77
N GLN A 892 -19.41 -0.64 28.92
CA GLN A 892 -20.82 -1.01 29.03
C GLN A 892 -21.74 -0.01 28.33
N SER A 893 -21.44 1.28 28.41
CA SER A 893 -22.19 2.31 27.70
C SER A 893 -22.20 2.09 26.18
N GLY A 894 -21.09 1.58 25.62
CA GLY A 894 -21.01 1.17 24.21
C GLY A 894 -21.96 0.02 23.86
N GLY A 895 -22.08 -0.97 24.75
CA GLY A 895 -23.02 -2.08 24.59
C GLY A 895 -24.48 -1.62 24.65
N HIS A 896 -24.81 -0.70 25.56
CA HIS A 896 -26.14 -0.09 25.62
C HIS A 896 -26.45 0.73 24.36
N ASN A 897 -25.49 1.55 23.91
CA ASN A 897 -25.66 2.40 22.74
C ASN A 897 -25.85 1.58 21.47
N ARG A 898 -25.19 0.41 21.34
CA ARG A 898 -25.45 -0.56 20.25
C ARG A 898 -26.94 -0.89 20.14
N VAL A 899 -27.56 -1.32 21.24
CA VAL A 899 -28.98 -1.69 21.26
C VAL A 899 -29.86 -0.50 20.91
N VAL A 900 -29.60 0.65 21.54
CA VAL A 900 -30.40 1.86 21.34
C VAL A 900 -30.36 2.34 19.89
N LEU A 901 -29.20 2.30 19.22
CA LEU A 901 -29.04 2.79 17.84
C LEU A 901 -29.65 1.83 16.81
N HIS A 902 -29.78 0.55 17.13
CA HIS A 902 -30.14 -0.53 16.20
C HIS A 902 -31.55 -1.09 16.36
N LEU A 903 -32.43 -0.41 17.11
CA LEU A 903 -33.81 -0.84 17.30
C LEU A 903 -34.52 -1.13 15.97
N PRO A 904 -35.31 -2.21 15.87
CA PRO A 904 -36.18 -2.44 14.72
C PRO A 904 -37.26 -1.36 14.64
N ASP A 905 -37.75 -1.12 13.44
CA ASP A 905 -38.79 -0.13 13.21
C ASP A 905 -40.10 -0.58 13.89
N GLY A 906 -40.67 0.29 14.73
CA GLY A 906 -41.83 -0.01 15.56
C GLY A 906 -41.96 0.91 16.77
N PRO A 907 -42.89 0.62 17.71
CA PRO A 907 -43.24 1.53 18.80
C PRO A 907 -42.06 1.94 19.71
N GLU A 908 -41.12 1.03 19.96
CA GLU A 908 -39.93 1.31 20.78
C GLU A 908 -38.98 2.28 20.07
N GLN A 909 -38.79 2.10 18.77
CA GLN A 909 -37.99 3.00 17.94
C GLN A 909 -38.65 4.37 17.80
N GLU A 910 -39.97 4.44 17.63
CA GLU A 910 -40.73 5.70 17.59
C GLU A 910 -40.60 6.48 18.90
N SER A 911 -40.70 5.78 20.04
CA SER A 911 -40.48 6.37 21.36
C SER A 911 -39.05 6.90 21.51
N ARG A 912 -38.05 6.13 21.08
CA ARG A 912 -36.63 6.55 21.07
C ARG A 912 -36.40 7.78 20.19
N ASP A 913 -36.98 7.83 19.01
CA ASP A 913 -36.87 9.00 18.11
C ASP A 913 -37.55 10.24 18.69
N GLU A 914 -38.67 10.08 19.39
CA GLU A 914 -39.32 11.19 20.10
C GLU A 914 -38.44 11.73 21.24
N LEU A 915 -37.77 10.85 21.98
CA LEU A 915 -36.79 11.26 22.99
C LEU A 915 -35.62 12.05 22.38
N PHE A 916 -35.14 11.66 21.19
CA PHE A 916 -34.14 12.46 20.46
C PHE A 916 -34.65 13.87 20.12
N ARG A 917 -35.89 13.99 19.63
CA ARG A 917 -36.49 15.29 19.31
C ARG A 917 -36.68 16.16 20.55
N GLN A 918 -37.14 15.58 21.66
CA GLN A 918 -37.30 16.27 22.93
C GLN A 918 -35.96 16.76 23.50
N ALA A 919 -34.92 15.93 23.42
CA ALA A 919 -33.56 16.30 23.83
C ALA A 919 -33.02 17.47 22.98
N MET A 920 -33.31 17.48 21.68
CA MET A 920 -32.93 18.58 20.78
C MET A 920 -33.62 19.91 21.14
N MET A 921 -34.89 19.88 21.55
CA MET A 921 -35.63 21.09 21.97
C MET A 921 -35.15 21.67 23.30
N THR A 922 -34.67 20.82 24.21
CA THR A 922 -34.29 21.23 25.57
C THR A 922 -32.84 21.66 25.73
N GLN A 923 -32.01 21.53 24.68
CA GLN A 923 -30.58 21.93 24.64
C GLN A 923 -29.81 21.63 25.94
N GLY A 924 -29.72 20.34 26.29
CA GLY A 924 -28.95 19.89 27.48
C GLY A 924 -29.60 18.78 28.31
N GLY A 925 -30.74 18.23 27.87
CA GLY A 925 -31.40 17.09 28.51
C GLY A 925 -30.72 15.73 28.23
N SER A 926 -31.19 14.68 28.91
CA SER A 926 -30.73 13.32 28.64
C SER A 926 -31.19 12.87 27.25
N THR A 927 -30.29 12.24 26.50
CA THR A 927 -30.56 11.74 25.14
C THR A 927 -30.33 10.24 25.07
N PRO A 928 -31.06 9.50 24.20
CA PRO A 928 -30.83 8.07 24.03
C PRO A 928 -29.40 7.71 23.60
N ASP A 929 -28.72 8.56 22.84
CA ASP A 929 -27.35 8.34 22.40
C ASP A 929 -26.33 8.74 23.49
N ARG A 930 -25.78 7.73 24.16
CA ARG A 930 -24.80 7.91 25.26
C ARG A 930 -23.55 8.69 24.86
N TRP A 931 -23.21 8.74 23.57
CA TRP A 931 -22.10 9.56 23.08
C TRP A 931 -22.40 11.06 23.16
N THR A 932 -23.66 11.44 22.93
CA THR A 932 -24.13 12.83 22.94
C THR A 932 -24.82 13.24 24.24
N ASP A 933 -25.11 12.29 25.13
CA ASP A 933 -25.78 12.52 26.41
C ASP A 933 -24.96 13.43 27.32
N HIS A 934 -25.56 14.54 27.76
CA HIS A 934 -24.87 15.58 28.51
C HIS A 934 -24.19 15.04 29.78
N ASN A 935 -24.88 14.21 30.57
CA ASN A 935 -24.35 13.70 31.83
C ASN A 935 -23.25 12.66 31.62
N THR A 936 -23.47 11.74 30.68
CA THR A 936 -22.47 10.74 30.30
C THR A 936 -21.21 11.44 29.79
N ARG A 937 -21.37 12.42 28.91
CA ARG A 937 -20.30 13.23 28.35
C ARG A 937 -19.56 14.04 29.40
N ALA A 938 -20.26 14.74 30.29
CA ALA A 938 -19.65 15.50 31.37
C ALA A 938 -18.82 14.59 32.30
N SER A 939 -19.32 13.39 32.60
CA SER A 939 -18.60 12.41 33.42
C SER A 939 -17.36 11.85 32.71
N VAL A 940 -17.46 11.47 31.44
CA VAL A 940 -16.34 10.88 30.69
C VAL A 940 -15.33 11.94 30.29
N TRP A 941 -15.78 13.03 29.68
CA TRP A 941 -14.90 14.10 29.21
C TRP A 941 -14.34 14.92 30.35
N GLY A 942 -14.98 14.98 31.52
CA GLY A 942 -14.47 15.66 32.70
C GLY A 942 -13.47 14.86 33.52
N HIS A 943 -13.36 13.54 33.28
CA HIS A 943 -12.44 12.69 34.04
C HIS A 943 -10.97 13.02 33.74
N ASP A 944 -10.14 13.08 34.78
CA ASP A 944 -8.69 13.17 34.68
C ASP A 944 -8.07 11.95 35.35
N ALA A 945 -7.54 11.05 34.53
CA ALA A 945 -6.99 9.78 35.00
C ALA A 945 -5.69 9.95 35.81
N GLU A 946 -4.90 11.01 35.57
CA GLU A 946 -3.70 11.30 36.35
C GLU A 946 -4.07 11.82 37.75
N GLU A 947 -5.08 12.70 37.84
CA GLU A 947 -5.55 13.21 39.14
C GLU A 947 -6.22 12.11 39.97
N ALA A 948 -7.12 11.33 39.36
CA ALA A 948 -7.87 10.28 40.03
C ALA A 948 -6.96 9.22 40.68
N VAL A 949 -5.91 8.79 39.97
CA VAL A 949 -4.96 7.80 40.51
C VAL A 949 -4.09 8.38 41.63
N LEU A 950 -3.70 9.66 41.53
CA LEU A 950 -2.89 10.32 42.56
C LEU A 950 -3.69 10.55 43.84
N THR A 951 -4.96 10.97 43.74
CA THR A 951 -5.85 11.07 44.91
C THR A 951 -6.05 9.71 45.58
N ALA A 952 -6.24 8.65 44.80
CA ALA A 952 -6.36 7.30 45.33
C ALA A 952 -5.07 6.84 46.03
N TRP A 953 -3.91 7.19 45.48
CA TRP A 953 -2.59 6.90 46.07
C TRP A 953 -2.36 7.66 47.39
N GLU A 954 -2.68 8.94 47.44
CA GLU A 954 -2.58 9.76 48.65
C GLU A 954 -3.51 9.26 49.76
N GLY A 955 -4.76 8.91 49.41
CA GLY A 955 -5.71 8.31 50.34
C GLY A 955 -5.21 6.97 50.90
N PHE A 956 -4.62 6.13 50.05
CA PHE A 956 -4.00 4.88 50.48
C PHE A 956 -2.81 5.11 51.42
N ARG A 957 -1.93 6.08 51.12
CA ARG A 957 -0.80 6.43 52.00
C ARG A 957 -1.28 7.00 53.33
N ALA A 958 -2.29 7.87 53.33
CA ALA A 958 -2.86 8.45 54.55
C ALA A 958 -3.55 7.41 55.45
N ALA A 959 -4.09 6.34 54.88
CA ALA A 959 -4.72 5.25 55.65
C ALA A 959 -3.71 4.26 56.25
N ASN A 960 -2.45 4.27 55.79
CA ASN A 960 -1.39 3.34 56.22
C ASN A 960 -0.21 4.03 56.94
N LEU A 961 -0.28 5.35 57.12
CA LEU A 961 0.54 6.16 58.04
C LEU A 961 -0.18 6.25 59.39
#